data_AF-E9EZ40-F1
#
_entry.id   AF-E9EZ40-F1
#
_cell.length_a   1.000
_cell.length_b   1.000
_cell.length_c   1.000
_cell.angle_alpha   90.00
_cell.angle_beta   90.00
_cell.angle_gamma   90.00
#
_symmetry.space_group_name_H-M   'P 1'
#
loop_
_entity.id
_entity.type
_entity.pdbx_description
1 polymer ?
#
loop_
_entity_poly.entity_id
_entity_poly.type
_entity_poly.pdbx_seq_one_letter_code
_entity_poly.pdbx_strand_id
1 'polypeptide(L)'
;MQATSGETTSLRSFAKFLPSHDTAVCLIPPKNLWPSINSVRRLYDKAFEKWPPHVNLVYPFVGPEVLSDAVDMLCQIDLAALVPKTISLQEADYFTHRNDNTLILKPGQYGPSTFAGELVNGLRQQIGWLALDSYQPHMTVGQTEDAKSDSHNFLLNKARLLTPVNWEIEQLAILVRDSSRSMRLWGYVDIQNQQCHQSPSLLGFQLDGSSQETQSQTTFAFDSSTLSWKTALPSTPPPDSIRQLVVASYNVLAEFEWPSDTSRYQGLVSTILSERAAADVLVLQEVTDHFLPYLLQHQGVCARYRFATHGPPGQPGHGPLPNLLNIVVLSKLAFRWNYVPFARKHKGAAVVELAVSHQDPQMISNPQSIILAACHLTQGLADGAVVAKKNELHKLIHHLSTEFPNHPWVIAGDFNLATSVFTIDQARKKGQLSSRGYQSLCEIDSMFANYGLQDAWLLTKLRSGVSRDTVGSSQSPEELFEGEQGATFDPTTNPLAEKAVGGNLNNRPQRYDRIIFNGALSLAACGFNTFGWPVCDTGDGQSVASDHWGIRCLFKYLERDANFAAQNASNSVLTKFRKSPSSLGDIGSLKHSLMSLGCLPTQADQEDRSKAFQLLQSVLCEPNKNQTRHQLRTGPDMVLIPVGSYGLGVWTPESDVDCLCVGNISAKIFFALAISRLRRAKSRGISILRIVRAKTGIMLELSIFAVKFDLQYCAAALVAEKYPDIMNHPATDPAFNLPAQTLSKLKPARDLAYLKRSIPDMAKYRIAHLLLKAWAKSRGLYSSKFGLLGGINISVMLVPICKLLAYNGANVGTIDILTTFFHHYRNFDWRRNMVFDPLFHGTIKYHRTQRESMCLLGWHTPSLNTALNASYSTIHTLSAELMRASDLLSQEGVNWDTFLRGTQPPLSFPELTACNAASFLDAYRSYVKIDASYWGSSPSKGRRFVGWLESRCVMVLVDMNRKLTDLVARIWPARFTLNASHSTADIGNEEFNYTYLIGLTWQHDDIENKSREDTQHAEKSLSLILRDFENRLRRDQKYFDPCSCWIMTSLVNAHGVRQFQLDPRPWKDDNAGDTDSEEDLELVDNESDDGKEEPKAGAAMSLATPSSDPVWRKASPSVLKAGGSRKLRTAADVMNRLRWDSAMDASNYLVGYEDRFTGAKEKALEQWKSEQTDEEFIPQHRILYFKRKTDGFFVWERSTRIDHIFGSGM
;
A
#
# COMPACT_ATOMS: atom_id res chain seq x y z
N MET A 1 -96.59 -69.77 18.49
CA MET A 1 -95.93 -70.56 17.42
C MET A 1 -94.75 -69.74 16.91
N GLN A 2 -93.54 -70.29 17.11
CA GLN A 2 -92.35 -70.28 16.24
C GLN A 2 -92.48 -69.56 14.87
N ALA A 3 -91.47 -68.90 14.29
CA ALA A 3 -90.02 -68.97 14.50
C ALA A 3 -89.28 -67.74 13.90
N THR A 4 -88.34 -67.23 14.69
CA THR A 4 -86.97 -66.74 14.38
C THR A 4 -86.66 -66.07 13.03
N SER A 5 -86.42 -64.76 13.12
CA SER A 5 -85.52 -63.96 12.29
C SER A 5 -84.05 -64.34 12.54
N GLY A 6 -83.36 -64.82 11.52
CA GLY A 6 -81.91 -64.99 11.51
C GLY A 6 -81.28 -63.97 10.58
N GLU A 7 -80.59 -62.98 11.16
CA GLU A 7 -79.64 -62.12 10.45
C GLU A 7 -78.47 -62.96 9.95
N THR A 8 -78.35 -63.11 8.63
CA THR A 8 -77.08 -63.43 8.00
C THR A 8 -76.43 -62.13 7.58
N THR A 9 -75.62 -61.56 8.47
CA THR A 9 -74.60 -60.56 8.14
C THR A 9 -73.74 -61.12 7.01
N SER A 10 -73.93 -60.57 5.82
CA SER A 10 -73.06 -60.76 4.66
C SER A 10 -71.63 -60.38 5.05
N LEU A 11 -70.76 -61.38 5.13
CA LEU A 11 -69.31 -61.24 5.13
C LEU A 11 -68.93 -60.45 3.86
N ARG A 12 -68.73 -59.14 3.99
CA ARG A 12 -68.03 -58.34 2.98
C ARG A 12 -66.64 -58.92 2.83
N SER A 13 -66.36 -59.51 1.68
CA SER A 13 -65.02 -59.91 1.27
C SER A 13 -64.08 -58.72 1.43
N PHE A 14 -63.06 -58.83 2.30
CA PHE A 14 -62.02 -57.83 2.43
C PHE A 14 -61.38 -57.57 1.06
N ALA A 15 -61.69 -56.43 0.45
CA ALA A 15 -60.97 -55.97 -0.74
C ALA A 15 -59.52 -55.73 -0.31
N LYS A 16 -58.59 -56.53 -0.82
CA LYS A 16 -57.16 -56.30 -0.59
C LYS A 16 -56.76 -55.07 -1.39
N PHE A 17 -56.66 -53.91 -0.73
CA PHE A 17 -56.06 -52.73 -1.36
C PHE A 17 -54.64 -53.05 -1.77
N LEU A 18 -54.27 -52.69 -3.01
CA LEU A 18 -52.91 -52.84 -3.48
C LEU A 18 -52.07 -51.63 -3.02
N PRO A 19 -50.82 -51.84 -2.57
CA PRO A 19 -49.95 -50.74 -2.17
C PRO A 19 -49.56 -49.88 -3.37
N SER A 20 -49.71 -48.55 -3.25
CA SER A 20 -49.29 -47.56 -4.24
C SER A 20 -48.38 -46.49 -3.63
N HIS A 21 -47.32 -46.13 -4.35
CA HIS A 21 -46.41 -45.03 -3.98
C HIS A 21 -47.00 -43.63 -4.25
N ASP A 22 -48.20 -43.57 -4.84
CA ASP A 22 -48.85 -42.31 -5.17
C ASP A 22 -49.67 -41.75 -4.00
N THR A 23 -49.85 -42.48 -2.90
CA THR A 23 -50.48 -41.94 -1.68
C THR A 23 -49.68 -42.31 -0.43
N ALA A 24 -49.84 -41.51 0.62
CA ALA A 24 -49.21 -41.72 1.92
C ALA A 24 -50.10 -41.22 3.06
N VAL A 25 -50.02 -41.89 4.22
CA VAL A 25 -50.57 -41.39 5.50
C VAL A 25 -49.41 -40.93 6.36
N CYS A 26 -49.42 -39.66 6.76
CA CYS A 26 -48.29 -38.99 7.41
C CYS A 26 -48.73 -38.14 8.62
N LEU A 27 -47.79 -37.89 9.52
CA LEU A 27 -47.85 -36.77 10.44
C LEU A 27 -47.09 -35.58 9.85
N ILE A 28 -47.68 -34.39 9.86
CA ILE A 28 -47.06 -33.15 9.38
C ILE A 28 -46.96 -32.19 10.56
N PRO A 29 -45.77 -31.64 10.87
CA PRO A 29 -45.62 -30.67 11.95
C PRO A 29 -46.36 -29.37 11.57
N PRO A 30 -46.79 -28.55 12.55
CA PRO A 30 -47.42 -27.28 12.27
C PRO A 30 -46.46 -26.31 11.55
N LYS A 31 -47.02 -25.40 10.74
CA LYS A 31 -46.25 -24.54 9.83
C LYS A 31 -45.19 -23.65 10.51
N ASN A 32 -45.37 -23.29 11.78
CA ASN A 32 -44.39 -22.50 12.53
C ASN A 32 -43.05 -23.24 12.77
N LEU A 33 -43.03 -24.57 12.71
CA LEU A 33 -41.79 -25.37 12.86
C LEU A 33 -41.05 -25.56 11.52
N TRP A 34 -41.70 -25.25 10.41
CA TRP A 34 -41.16 -25.51 9.08
C TRP A 34 -39.93 -24.67 8.74
N PRO A 35 -39.82 -23.37 9.09
CA PRO A 35 -38.66 -22.56 8.68
C PRO A 35 -37.32 -23.15 9.15
N SER A 36 -37.24 -23.60 10.40
CA SER A 36 -36.02 -24.21 10.96
C SER A 36 -35.68 -25.53 10.26
N ILE A 37 -36.65 -26.43 10.11
CA ILE A 37 -36.45 -27.74 9.48
C ILE A 37 -36.09 -27.58 7.99
N ASN A 38 -36.82 -26.71 7.29
CA ASN A 38 -36.64 -26.48 5.86
C ASN A 38 -35.37 -25.70 5.55
N SER A 39 -34.80 -24.95 6.50
CA SER A 39 -33.48 -24.33 6.33
C SER A 39 -32.39 -25.35 6.00
N VAL A 40 -32.46 -26.54 6.61
CA VAL A 40 -31.56 -27.66 6.35
C VAL A 40 -32.04 -28.47 5.14
N ARG A 41 -33.33 -28.85 5.10
CA ARG A 41 -33.88 -29.68 4.00
C ARG A 41 -33.70 -29.04 2.63
N ARG A 42 -33.88 -27.73 2.50
CA ARG A 42 -33.72 -26.99 1.23
C ARG A 42 -32.35 -27.22 0.60
N LEU A 43 -31.34 -27.40 1.43
CA LEU A 43 -29.94 -27.51 1.01
C LEU A 43 -29.48 -28.95 0.86
N TYR A 44 -29.98 -29.86 1.70
CA TYR A 44 -29.45 -31.22 1.82
C TYR A 44 -30.47 -32.33 1.49
N ASP A 45 -31.77 -32.04 1.33
CA ASP A 45 -32.81 -33.04 1.01
C ASP A 45 -33.27 -32.90 -0.46
N LYS A 46 -33.00 -33.92 -1.28
CA LYS A 46 -33.43 -33.96 -2.69
C LYS A 46 -34.95 -34.03 -2.84
N ALA A 47 -35.66 -34.44 -1.79
CA ALA A 47 -37.11 -34.52 -1.75
C ALA A 47 -37.78 -33.26 -1.21
N PHE A 48 -37.02 -32.21 -0.84
CA PHE A 48 -37.55 -30.96 -0.28
C PHE A 48 -38.70 -30.35 -1.12
N GLU A 49 -38.53 -30.26 -2.44
CA GLU A 49 -39.55 -29.70 -3.35
C GLU A 49 -40.77 -30.62 -3.54
N LYS A 50 -40.62 -31.91 -3.25
CA LYS A 50 -41.63 -32.94 -3.51
C LYS A 50 -42.44 -33.33 -2.27
N TRP A 51 -41.90 -33.08 -1.08
CA TRP A 51 -42.49 -33.49 0.19
C TRP A 51 -42.39 -32.38 1.25
N PRO A 52 -43.48 -32.10 2.00
CA PRO A 52 -43.39 -31.27 3.20
C PRO A 52 -42.52 -31.96 4.26
N PRO A 53 -42.09 -31.28 5.34
CA PRO A 53 -41.60 -31.97 6.53
C PRO A 53 -42.67 -32.94 7.01
N HIS A 54 -42.34 -34.21 7.20
CA HIS A 54 -43.33 -35.23 7.56
C HIS A 54 -42.70 -36.43 8.25
N VAL A 55 -43.53 -37.19 8.98
CA VAL A 55 -43.24 -38.54 9.46
C VAL A 55 -44.21 -39.50 8.79
N ASN A 56 -43.71 -40.45 8.00
CA ASN A 56 -44.54 -41.42 7.29
C ASN A 56 -45.08 -42.48 8.25
N LEU A 57 -46.40 -42.59 8.39
CA LEU A 57 -47.04 -43.67 9.15
C LEU A 57 -47.28 -44.89 8.26
N VAL A 58 -47.92 -44.68 7.10
CA VAL A 58 -48.15 -45.74 6.10
C VAL A 58 -47.75 -45.21 4.73
N TYR A 59 -46.64 -45.73 4.21
CA TYR A 59 -46.15 -45.47 2.86
C TYR A 59 -45.38 -46.69 2.32
N PRO A 60 -45.65 -47.17 1.10
CA PRO A 60 -46.78 -46.82 0.23
C PRO A 60 -48.16 -47.09 0.89
N PHE A 61 -49.20 -46.32 0.54
CA PHE A 61 -50.58 -46.51 0.99
C PHE A 61 -51.45 -47.08 -0.15
N VAL A 62 -52.64 -46.59 -0.47
CA VAL A 62 -53.52 -47.18 -1.50
C VAL A 62 -53.47 -46.45 -2.84
N GLY A 63 -53.97 -47.03 -3.92
CA GLY A 63 -54.13 -46.33 -5.20
C GLY A 63 -55.04 -45.09 -5.08
N PRO A 64 -54.77 -43.97 -5.78
CA PRO A 64 -55.63 -42.78 -5.74
C PRO A 64 -57.12 -43.05 -6.06
N GLU A 65 -57.39 -44.06 -6.89
CA GLU A 65 -58.72 -44.50 -7.30
C GLU A 65 -59.57 -45.11 -6.16
N VAL A 66 -58.92 -45.64 -5.12
CA VAL A 66 -59.55 -46.31 -3.97
C VAL A 66 -59.28 -45.57 -2.65
N LEU A 67 -58.73 -44.34 -2.74
CA LEU A 67 -58.31 -43.57 -1.60
C LEU A 67 -59.47 -43.20 -0.67
N SER A 68 -60.61 -42.76 -1.22
CA SER A 68 -61.79 -42.39 -0.42
C SER A 68 -62.30 -43.57 0.42
N ASP A 69 -62.42 -44.76 -0.18
CA ASP A 69 -62.89 -45.97 0.52
C ASP A 69 -61.92 -46.38 1.65
N ALA A 70 -60.61 -46.26 1.41
CA ALA A 70 -59.60 -46.55 2.41
C ALA A 70 -59.65 -45.55 3.58
N VAL A 71 -59.89 -44.27 3.29
CA VAL A 71 -59.99 -43.22 4.32
C VAL A 71 -61.26 -43.35 5.14
N ASP A 72 -62.39 -43.73 4.53
CA ASP A 72 -63.63 -44.03 5.25
C ASP A 72 -63.44 -45.18 6.25
N MET A 73 -62.61 -46.17 5.90
CA MET A 73 -62.21 -47.24 6.83
C MET A 73 -61.29 -46.75 7.95
N LEU A 74 -60.37 -45.82 7.67
CA LEU A 74 -59.53 -45.20 8.71
C LEU A 74 -60.35 -44.39 9.72
N CYS A 75 -61.43 -43.74 9.27
CA CYS A 75 -62.36 -42.99 10.12
C CYS A 75 -63.20 -43.88 11.06
N GLN A 76 -63.18 -45.21 10.90
CA GLN A 76 -63.87 -46.16 11.79
C GLN A 76 -62.98 -46.67 12.93
N ILE A 77 -61.71 -46.28 12.96
CA ILE A 77 -60.76 -46.64 14.01
C ILE A 77 -60.87 -45.63 15.14
N ASP A 78 -60.85 -46.09 16.39
CA ASP A 78 -60.64 -45.22 17.56
C ASP A 78 -59.21 -44.67 17.60
N LEU A 79 -58.94 -43.67 16.75
CA LEU A 79 -57.65 -43.00 16.65
C LEU A 79 -57.26 -42.31 17.96
N ALA A 80 -58.23 -41.89 18.79
CA ALA A 80 -57.96 -41.25 20.08
C ALA A 80 -57.35 -42.22 21.10
N ALA A 81 -57.64 -43.53 20.99
CA ALA A 81 -57.03 -44.56 21.81
C ALA A 81 -55.62 -44.97 21.32
N LEU A 82 -55.32 -44.78 20.03
CA LEU A 82 -54.08 -45.25 19.39
C LEU A 82 -53.02 -44.15 19.18
N VAL A 83 -53.42 -42.89 19.03
CA VAL A 83 -52.51 -41.78 18.72
C VAL A 83 -52.08 -41.07 20.01
N PRO A 84 -50.78 -40.88 20.27
CA PRO A 84 -50.31 -40.09 21.40
C PRO A 84 -50.65 -38.61 21.22
N LYS A 85 -50.94 -37.90 22.33
CA LYS A 85 -51.25 -36.46 22.30
C LYS A 85 -50.13 -35.62 21.68
N THR A 86 -48.87 -36.03 21.83
CA THR A 86 -47.70 -35.29 21.35
C THR A 86 -46.66 -36.22 20.75
N ILE A 87 -45.99 -35.77 19.69
CA ILE A 87 -44.79 -36.41 19.14
C ILE A 87 -43.57 -35.54 19.43
N SER A 88 -42.46 -36.20 19.76
CA SER A 88 -41.19 -35.57 20.10
C SER A 88 -40.06 -36.28 19.35
N LEU A 89 -39.44 -35.60 18.40
CA LEU A 89 -38.25 -36.08 17.70
C LEU A 89 -37.02 -35.54 18.44
N GLN A 90 -36.35 -36.39 19.22
CA GLN A 90 -35.30 -36.01 20.17
C GLN A 90 -33.89 -36.30 19.67
N GLU A 91 -33.76 -37.30 18.81
CA GLU A 91 -32.46 -37.78 18.31
C GLU A 91 -32.34 -37.54 16.81
N ALA A 92 -31.13 -37.23 16.35
CA ALA A 92 -30.77 -37.28 14.95
C ALA A 92 -29.93 -38.54 14.67
N ASP A 93 -30.25 -39.22 13.59
CA ASP A 93 -29.61 -40.48 13.16
C ASP A 93 -29.56 -40.55 11.63
N TYR A 94 -29.13 -41.67 11.07
CA TYR A 94 -29.14 -41.88 9.63
C TYR A 94 -29.44 -43.33 9.25
N PHE A 95 -30.02 -43.50 8.05
CA PHE A 95 -30.11 -44.79 7.38
C PHE A 95 -29.02 -44.89 6.32
N THR A 96 -28.34 -46.04 6.25
CA THR A 96 -27.39 -46.34 5.18
C THR A 96 -28.09 -47.10 4.05
N HIS A 97 -27.99 -46.56 2.85
CA HIS A 97 -28.38 -47.22 1.60
C HIS A 97 -27.13 -47.61 0.81
N ARG A 98 -27.33 -48.24 -0.36
CA ARG A 98 -26.22 -48.77 -1.18
C ARG A 98 -25.25 -47.68 -1.65
N ASN A 99 -25.76 -46.48 -1.96
CA ASN A 99 -24.99 -45.39 -2.59
C ASN A 99 -25.09 -44.05 -1.85
N ASP A 100 -25.93 -43.96 -0.84
CA ASP A 100 -26.19 -42.73 -0.08
C ASP A 100 -26.71 -43.06 1.33
N ASN A 101 -26.77 -42.04 2.17
CA ASN A 101 -27.26 -42.11 3.53
C ASN A 101 -28.32 -41.04 3.72
N THR A 102 -29.43 -41.40 4.34
CA THR A 102 -30.54 -40.48 4.62
C THR A 102 -30.48 -40.09 6.08
N LEU A 103 -30.27 -38.80 6.36
CA LEU A 103 -30.28 -38.25 7.71
C LEU A 103 -31.71 -38.00 8.17
N ILE A 104 -31.99 -38.41 9.39
CA ILE A 104 -33.33 -38.43 9.96
C ILE A 104 -33.36 -37.84 11.36
N LEU A 105 -34.53 -37.32 11.75
CA LEU A 105 -34.89 -37.06 13.13
C LEU A 105 -35.86 -38.15 13.60
N LYS A 106 -35.61 -38.73 14.77
CA LYS A 106 -36.41 -39.83 15.34
C LYS A 106 -36.73 -39.58 16.83
N PRO A 107 -37.76 -40.24 17.38
CA PRO A 107 -37.99 -40.27 18.83
C PRO A 107 -36.82 -40.92 19.58
N GLY A 108 -36.59 -40.51 20.84
CA GLY A 108 -35.47 -41.01 21.64
C GLY A 108 -35.57 -42.50 22.00
N GLN A 109 -34.42 -43.17 22.26
CA GLN A 109 -34.32 -44.61 22.56
C GLN A 109 -35.16 -45.10 23.75
N TYR A 110 -35.53 -44.21 24.67
CA TYR A 110 -36.38 -44.50 25.84
C TYR A 110 -37.80 -43.90 25.76
N GLY A 111 -38.17 -43.37 24.59
CA GLY A 111 -39.51 -42.89 24.29
C GLY A 111 -40.44 -43.99 23.76
N PRO A 112 -41.73 -43.67 23.53
CA PRO A 112 -42.80 -44.60 23.15
C PRO A 112 -42.63 -45.22 21.73
N SER A 113 -41.57 -45.99 21.51
CA SER A 113 -41.29 -46.69 20.24
C SER A 113 -42.29 -47.83 19.96
N THR A 114 -42.90 -48.40 21.01
CA THR A 114 -43.98 -49.39 20.92
C THR A 114 -45.27 -48.80 20.34
N PHE A 115 -45.62 -47.56 20.70
CA PHE A 115 -46.90 -46.94 20.35
C PHE A 115 -47.00 -46.51 18.89
N ALA A 116 -45.89 -46.05 18.31
CA ALA A 116 -45.85 -45.73 16.88
C ALA A 116 -46.06 -46.99 16.03
N GLY A 117 -45.58 -48.15 16.50
CA GLY A 117 -45.85 -49.45 15.90
C GLY A 117 -47.32 -49.88 16.06
N GLU A 118 -47.94 -49.66 17.22
CA GLU A 118 -49.37 -49.93 17.47
C GLU A 118 -50.28 -49.10 16.56
N LEU A 119 -50.02 -47.79 16.43
CA LEU A 119 -50.76 -46.91 15.51
C LEU A 119 -50.63 -47.39 14.06
N VAL A 120 -49.41 -47.62 13.58
CA VAL A 120 -49.18 -48.06 12.20
C VAL A 120 -49.80 -49.44 11.95
N ASN A 121 -49.70 -50.37 12.88
CA ASN A 121 -50.30 -51.70 12.74
C ASN A 121 -51.83 -51.64 12.83
N GLY A 122 -52.42 -50.76 13.65
CA GLY A 122 -53.85 -50.50 13.68
C GLY A 122 -54.37 -49.96 12.34
N LEU A 123 -53.67 -48.96 11.78
CA LEU A 123 -53.98 -48.40 10.45
C LEU A 123 -53.88 -49.47 9.35
N ARG A 124 -52.86 -50.35 9.40
CA ARG A 124 -52.65 -51.42 8.41
C ARG A 124 -53.67 -52.55 8.52
N GLN A 125 -54.00 -52.99 9.75
CA GLN A 125 -55.00 -54.04 9.98
C GLN A 125 -56.37 -53.62 9.46
N GLN A 126 -56.75 -52.36 9.64
CA GLN A 126 -58.05 -51.85 9.21
C GLN A 126 -58.25 -51.91 7.70
N ILE A 127 -57.20 -51.70 6.91
CA ILE A 127 -57.23 -51.84 5.45
C ILE A 127 -56.89 -53.26 4.97
N GLY A 128 -56.85 -54.23 5.88
CA GLY A 128 -56.63 -55.65 5.58
C GLY A 128 -55.18 -56.01 5.24
N TRP A 129 -54.20 -55.22 5.67
CA TRP A 129 -52.78 -55.46 5.46
C TRP A 129 -52.13 -56.14 6.67
N LEU A 130 -51.04 -56.88 6.40
CA LEU A 130 -50.23 -57.52 7.45
C LEU A 130 -49.55 -56.46 8.33
N ALA A 131 -49.49 -56.76 9.63
CA ALA A 131 -48.71 -55.99 10.59
C ALA A 131 -47.22 -55.97 10.22
N LEU A 132 -46.53 -54.89 10.55
CA LEU A 132 -45.08 -54.76 10.41
C LEU A 132 -44.40 -55.28 11.67
N ASP A 133 -43.35 -56.09 11.48
CA ASP A 133 -42.52 -56.61 12.58
C ASP A 133 -41.71 -55.51 13.27
N SER A 134 -41.37 -54.43 12.53
CA SER A 134 -40.74 -53.24 13.10
C SER A 134 -41.09 -51.98 12.30
N TYR A 135 -41.37 -50.90 13.01
CA TYR A 135 -41.60 -49.57 12.44
C TYR A 135 -40.79 -48.54 13.22
N GLN A 136 -40.06 -47.70 12.49
CA GLN A 136 -39.26 -46.62 13.07
C GLN A 136 -39.79 -45.27 12.58
N PRO A 137 -40.54 -44.53 13.41
CA PRO A 137 -41.00 -43.19 13.04
C PRO A 137 -39.80 -42.26 12.86
N HIS A 138 -39.73 -41.61 11.70
CA HIS A 138 -38.64 -40.71 11.36
C HIS A 138 -39.09 -39.59 10.43
N MET A 139 -38.38 -38.46 10.51
CA MET A 139 -38.49 -37.33 9.57
C MET A 139 -37.16 -37.15 8.84
N THR A 140 -37.17 -37.23 7.51
CA THR A 140 -35.98 -36.98 6.70
C THR A 140 -35.60 -35.50 6.67
N VAL A 141 -34.34 -35.19 6.95
CA VAL A 141 -33.81 -33.82 6.98
C VAL A 141 -32.68 -33.57 5.98
N GLY A 142 -32.03 -34.60 5.48
CA GLY A 142 -30.97 -34.46 4.47
C GLY A 142 -30.43 -35.79 3.98
N GLN A 143 -29.53 -35.74 3.00
CA GLN A 143 -28.87 -36.91 2.43
C GLN A 143 -27.37 -36.65 2.20
N THR A 144 -26.55 -37.68 2.34
CA THR A 144 -25.08 -37.63 2.14
C THR A 144 -24.59 -38.87 1.42
N GLU A 145 -23.53 -38.75 0.63
CA GLU A 145 -23.00 -39.89 -0.14
C GLU A 145 -22.21 -40.87 0.73
N ASP A 146 -21.26 -40.37 1.53
CA ASP A 146 -20.38 -41.20 2.37
C ASP A 146 -20.59 -40.93 3.87
N ALA A 147 -21.02 -41.97 4.60
CA ALA A 147 -21.24 -41.93 6.04
C ALA A 147 -19.95 -41.74 6.86
N LYS A 148 -18.78 -42.05 6.29
CA LYS A 148 -17.48 -41.87 6.97
C LYS A 148 -16.87 -40.50 6.71
N SER A 149 -17.42 -39.72 5.78
CA SER A 149 -16.89 -38.40 5.45
C SER A 149 -17.11 -37.41 6.60
N ASP A 150 -16.17 -36.47 6.77
CA ASP A 150 -16.34 -35.36 7.72
C ASP A 150 -17.62 -34.58 7.45
N SER A 151 -17.93 -34.36 6.16
CA SER A 151 -19.15 -33.67 5.72
C SER A 151 -20.44 -34.32 6.21
N HIS A 152 -20.47 -35.66 6.31
CA HIS A 152 -21.61 -36.39 6.88
C HIS A 152 -21.74 -36.11 8.38
N ASN A 153 -20.63 -36.18 9.13
CA ASN A 153 -20.65 -35.93 10.56
C ASN A 153 -21.04 -34.48 10.89
N PHE A 154 -20.57 -33.50 10.11
CA PHE A 154 -20.99 -32.10 10.24
C PHE A 154 -22.50 -31.93 9.99
N LEU A 155 -23.03 -32.56 8.94
CA LEU A 155 -24.47 -32.47 8.65
C LEU A 155 -25.32 -33.21 9.70
N LEU A 156 -24.84 -34.35 10.21
CA LEU A 156 -25.49 -35.08 11.30
C LEU A 156 -25.53 -34.23 12.57
N ASN A 157 -24.43 -33.54 12.90
CA ASN A 157 -24.43 -32.60 14.00
C ASN A 157 -25.38 -31.41 13.77
N LYS A 158 -25.44 -30.88 12.54
CA LYS A 158 -26.42 -29.85 12.18
C LYS A 158 -27.86 -30.33 12.36
N ALA A 159 -28.16 -31.59 12.04
CA ALA A 159 -29.47 -32.19 12.30
C ALA A 159 -29.76 -32.32 13.81
N ARG A 160 -28.76 -32.60 14.65
CA ARG A 160 -28.91 -32.59 16.12
C ARG A 160 -29.29 -31.20 16.64
N LEU A 161 -28.83 -30.13 16.02
CA LEU A 161 -29.20 -28.76 16.40
C LEU A 161 -30.67 -28.41 16.11
N LEU A 162 -31.40 -29.25 15.35
CA LEU A 162 -32.84 -29.12 15.16
C LEU A 162 -33.65 -29.76 16.28
N THR A 163 -33.07 -30.66 17.08
CA THR A 163 -33.80 -31.41 18.11
C THR A 163 -33.78 -30.67 19.47
N PRO A 164 -34.84 -30.82 20.28
CA PRO A 164 -36.06 -31.59 20.03
C PRO A 164 -37.08 -30.85 19.15
N VAL A 165 -37.74 -31.58 18.25
CA VAL A 165 -38.91 -31.08 17.49
C VAL A 165 -40.17 -31.67 18.10
N ASN A 166 -41.00 -30.82 18.71
CA ASN A 166 -42.19 -31.23 19.46
C ASN A 166 -43.45 -30.57 18.90
N TRP A 167 -44.52 -31.34 18.73
CA TRP A 167 -45.85 -30.80 18.41
C TRP A 167 -46.98 -31.73 18.88
N GLU A 168 -48.18 -31.16 19.03
CA GLU A 168 -49.39 -31.90 19.35
C GLU A 168 -49.97 -32.57 18.10
N ILE A 169 -50.42 -33.81 18.23
CA ILE A 169 -51.00 -34.56 17.12
C ILE A 169 -52.52 -34.41 17.16
N GLU A 170 -53.04 -33.50 16.33
CA GLU A 170 -54.49 -33.26 16.22
C GLU A 170 -55.10 -34.00 15.03
N GLN A 171 -54.32 -34.20 13.96
CA GLN A 171 -54.81 -34.69 12.67
C GLN A 171 -53.79 -35.61 11.97
N LEU A 172 -54.29 -36.63 11.24
CA LEU A 172 -53.52 -37.42 10.30
C LEU A 172 -53.62 -36.81 8.90
N ALA A 173 -52.49 -36.58 8.23
CA ALA A 173 -52.47 -36.04 6.87
C ALA A 173 -52.48 -37.15 5.84
N ILE A 174 -53.36 -37.05 4.85
CA ILE A 174 -53.39 -37.95 3.68
C ILE A 174 -52.81 -37.18 2.50
N LEU A 175 -51.74 -37.72 1.92
CA LEU A 175 -51.05 -37.15 0.78
C LEU A 175 -51.34 -37.95 -0.48
N VAL A 176 -51.50 -37.24 -1.60
CA VAL A 176 -51.62 -37.83 -2.94
C VAL A 176 -50.63 -37.17 -3.89
N ARG A 177 -50.05 -37.97 -4.78
CA ARG A 177 -49.06 -37.53 -5.76
C ARG A 177 -49.75 -36.90 -6.96
N ASP A 178 -49.30 -35.71 -7.33
CA ASP A 178 -49.79 -35.01 -8.53
C ASP A 178 -49.02 -35.42 -9.81
N SER A 179 -49.43 -34.86 -10.96
CA SER A 179 -48.79 -35.09 -12.26
C SER A 179 -47.32 -34.64 -12.31
N SER A 180 -46.89 -33.74 -11.42
CA SER A 180 -45.50 -33.30 -11.27
C SER A 180 -44.65 -34.25 -10.40
N ARG A 181 -45.24 -35.35 -9.92
CA ARG A 181 -44.66 -36.29 -8.95
C ARG A 181 -44.40 -35.68 -7.57
N SER A 182 -45.11 -34.61 -7.22
CA SER A 182 -45.05 -33.95 -5.91
C SER A 182 -46.21 -34.40 -5.03
N MET A 183 -45.96 -34.60 -3.73
CA MET A 183 -47.01 -34.95 -2.77
C MET A 183 -47.81 -33.71 -2.38
N ARG A 184 -49.13 -33.76 -2.58
CA ARG A 184 -50.10 -32.71 -2.23
C ARG A 184 -51.02 -33.22 -1.14
N LEU A 185 -51.53 -32.30 -0.31
CA LEU A 185 -52.52 -32.64 0.69
C LEU A 185 -53.85 -32.98 0.02
N TRP A 186 -54.34 -34.19 0.24
CA TRP A 186 -55.67 -34.63 -0.17
C TRP A 186 -56.72 -34.29 0.91
N GLY A 187 -56.38 -34.51 2.17
CA GLY A 187 -57.26 -34.21 3.31
C GLY A 187 -56.62 -34.55 4.66
N TYR A 188 -57.33 -34.24 5.74
CA TYR A 188 -56.96 -34.57 7.10
C TYR A 188 -58.01 -35.46 7.76
N VAL A 189 -57.59 -36.42 8.57
CA VAL A 189 -58.48 -37.15 9.49
C VAL A 189 -58.28 -36.60 10.89
N ASP A 190 -59.34 -36.03 11.46
CA ASP A 190 -59.34 -35.52 12.83
C ASP A 190 -59.29 -36.67 13.84
N ILE A 191 -58.36 -36.62 14.79
CA ILE A 191 -58.15 -37.72 15.74
C ILE A 191 -59.26 -37.81 16.79
N GLN A 192 -59.85 -36.67 17.20
CA GLN A 192 -60.86 -36.64 18.25
C GLN A 192 -62.26 -36.97 17.72
N ASN A 193 -62.61 -36.43 16.56
CA ASN A 193 -63.94 -36.58 15.97
C ASN A 193 -64.00 -37.69 14.91
N GLN A 194 -62.85 -38.26 14.51
CA GLN A 194 -62.73 -39.30 13.48
C GLN A 194 -63.38 -38.90 12.15
N GLN A 195 -63.45 -37.60 11.87
CA GLN A 195 -64.00 -37.06 10.63
C GLN A 195 -62.89 -36.75 9.63
N CYS A 196 -63.08 -37.17 8.39
CA CYS A 196 -62.22 -36.77 7.29
C CYS A 196 -62.67 -35.40 6.74
N HIS A 197 -61.77 -34.43 6.80
CA HIS A 197 -61.90 -33.15 6.11
C HIS A 197 -61.11 -33.19 4.81
N GLN A 198 -61.81 -33.44 3.70
CA GLN A 198 -61.20 -33.38 2.38
C GLN A 198 -60.87 -31.92 2.04
N SER A 199 -59.67 -31.69 1.51
CA SER A 199 -59.27 -30.37 1.06
C SER A 199 -60.07 -29.97 -0.19
N PRO A 200 -60.68 -28.76 -0.26
CA PRO A 200 -61.49 -28.33 -1.41
C PRO A 200 -60.75 -28.33 -2.76
N SER A 201 -59.42 -28.22 -2.70
CA SER A 201 -58.49 -28.36 -3.81
C SER A 201 -57.25 -29.09 -3.30
N LEU A 202 -56.50 -29.81 -4.15
CA LEU A 202 -55.20 -30.37 -3.78
C LEU A 202 -54.27 -29.24 -3.32
N LEU A 203 -54.18 -29.04 -2.01
CA LEU A 203 -53.42 -27.93 -1.44
C LEU A 203 -51.95 -28.25 -1.63
N GLY A 204 -51.32 -27.45 -2.48
CA GLY A 204 -49.88 -27.36 -2.48
C GLY A 204 -49.42 -26.88 -1.12
N PHE A 205 -48.47 -27.59 -0.52
CA PHE A 205 -47.63 -26.98 0.49
C PHE A 205 -46.88 -25.86 -0.24
N GLN A 206 -47.29 -24.60 -0.04
CA GLN A 206 -46.48 -23.45 -0.44
C GLN A 206 -45.17 -23.56 0.34
N LEU A 207 -44.21 -24.28 -0.24
CA LEU A 207 -42.80 -24.13 0.06
C LEU A 207 -42.49 -22.72 -0.43
N ASP A 208 -42.05 -21.82 0.46
CA ASP A 208 -41.75 -20.43 0.10
C ASP A 208 -41.08 -20.36 -1.28
N GLY A 209 -41.74 -19.63 -2.18
CA GLY A 209 -41.53 -19.68 -3.62
C GLY A 209 -40.09 -19.40 -4.04
N SER A 210 -39.76 -19.89 -5.24
CA SER A 210 -38.59 -19.63 -6.08
C SER A 210 -37.24 -19.51 -5.33
N SER A 211 -36.31 -20.42 -5.64
CA SER A 211 -34.99 -20.54 -5.02
C SER A 211 -34.06 -19.31 -5.12
N GLN A 212 -34.52 -18.17 -5.66
CA GLN A 212 -33.71 -17.00 -5.99
C GLN A 212 -34.18 -15.66 -5.40
N GLU A 213 -35.33 -15.58 -4.71
CA GLU A 213 -35.85 -14.33 -4.13
C GLU A 213 -35.15 -13.94 -2.82
N THR A 214 -35.04 -12.63 -2.58
CA THR A 214 -34.45 -12.02 -1.38
C THR A 214 -35.34 -12.27 -0.16
N GLN A 215 -34.74 -12.66 0.97
CA GLN A 215 -35.49 -13.04 2.17
C GLN A 215 -35.13 -12.11 3.35
N SER A 216 -36.14 -11.49 3.96
CA SER A 216 -35.97 -10.75 5.22
C SER A 216 -35.63 -11.71 6.35
N GLN A 217 -34.66 -11.35 7.20
CA GLN A 217 -34.16 -12.22 8.25
C GLN A 217 -34.28 -11.59 9.64
N THR A 218 -34.20 -12.43 10.67
CA THR A 218 -34.29 -11.99 12.07
C THR A 218 -32.95 -11.43 12.52
N THR A 219 -32.96 -10.32 13.27
CA THR A 219 -31.78 -9.77 13.92
C THR A 219 -31.76 -10.20 15.38
N PHE A 220 -30.58 -10.49 15.93
CA PHE A 220 -30.40 -10.87 17.32
C PHE A 220 -29.68 -9.76 18.09
N ALA A 221 -30.12 -9.51 19.32
CA ALA A 221 -29.50 -8.56 20.23
C ALA A 221 -29.11 -9.25 21.55
N PHE A 222 -27.92 -8.93 22.05
CA PHE A 222 -27.46 -9.39 23.34
C PHE A 222 -28.12 -8.59 24.47
N ASP A 223 -28.77 -9.29 25.39
CA ASP A 223 -29.33 -8.72 26.60
C ASP A 223 -28.36 -8.93 27.76
N SER A 224 -27.75 -7.84 28.21
CA SER A 224 -26.80 -7.85 29.33
C SER A 224 -27.43 -8.24 30.67
N SER A 225 -28.76 -8.11 30.81
CA SER A 225 -29.45 -8.47 32.05
C SER A 225 -29.67 -9.98 32.18
N THR A 226 -29.98 -10.66 31.08
CA THR A 226 -30.19 -12.12 31.05
C THR A 226 -28.99 -12.90 30.53
N LEU A 227 -27.92 -12.21 30.13
CA LEU A 227 -26.71 -12.78 29.51
C LEU A 227 -27.04 -13.71 28.33
N SER A 228 -28.06 -13.36 27.55
CA SER A 228 -28.57 -14.19 26.46
C SER A 228 -28.90 -13.38 25.21
N TRP A 229 -28.85 -14.04 24.07
CA TRP A 229 -29.22 -13.45 22.79
C TRP A 229 -30.73 -13.59 22.57
N LYS A 230 -31.39 -12.48 22.25
CA LYS A 230 -32.84 -12.46 21.99
C LYS A 230 -33.11 -11.91 20.60
N THR A 231 -34.26 -12.28 20.03
CA THR A 231 -34.71 -11.68 18.79
C THR A 231 -34.98 -10.19 19.01
N ALA A 232 -34.36 -9.35 18.19
CA ALA A 232 -34.58 -7.91 18.22
C ALA A 232 -35.78 -7.58 17.33
N LEU A 233 -36.80 -6.94 17.90
CA LEU A 233 -37.88 -6.37 17.11
C LEU A 233 -37.34 -5.18 16.30
N PRO A 234 -37.74 -5.01 15.04
CA PRO A 234 -37.36 -3.86 14.24
C PRO A 234 -37.95 -2.60 14.88
N SER A 235 -37.16 -1.89 15.68
CA SER A 235 -37.52 -0.59 16.23
C SER A 235 -36.82 0.49 15.41
N THR A 236 -37.61 1.30 14.71
CA THR A 236 -37.14 2.49 13.98
C THR A 236 -37.42 3.75 14.80
N PRO A 237 -36.39 4.38 15.35
CA PRO A 237 -36.22 5.81 15.28
C PRO A 237 -35.33 6.16 14.08
N PRO A 238 -35.52 7.33 13.44
CA PRO A 238 -34.54 7.83 12.49
C PRO A 238 -33.21 8.03 13.23
N PRO A 239 -32.08 7.57 12.69
CA PRO A 239 -30.84 7.61 13.44
C PRO A 239 -30.18 8.98 13.49
N ASP A 240 -29.43 9.22 14.57
CA ASP A 240 -28.43 10.27 14.69
C ASP A 240 -27.44 10.25 13.51
N SER A 241 -27.02 11.44 13.07
CA SER A 241 -25.98 11.59 12.06
C SER A 241 -24.63 11.11 12.61
N ILE A 242 -24.02 10.10 11.99
CA ILE A 242 -22.67 9.66 12.37
C ILE A 242 -21.60 10.47 11.64
N ARG A 243 -20.58 10.94 12.37
CA ARG A 243 -19.39 11.62 11.80
C ARG A 243 -18.26 10.67 11.41
N GLN A 244 -18.35 9.43 11.87
CA GLN A 244 -17.38 8.38 11.58
C GLN A 244 -18.06 7.00 11.59
N LEU A 245 -17.53 6.08 10.79
CA LEU A 245 -17.95 4.69 10.73
C LEU A 245 -16.70 3.79 10.61
N VAL A 246 -16.63 2.74 11.40
CA VAL A 246 -15.55 1.74 11.29
C VAL A 246 -16.12 0.39 10.85
N VAL A 247 -15.64 -0.12 9.72
CA VAL A 247 -16.02 -1.43 9.17
C VAL A 247 -14.80 -2.34 9.14
N ALA A 248 -14.95 -3.57 9.60
CA ALA A 248 -13.92 -4.60 9.52
C ALA A 248 -14.46 -5.88 8.83
N SER A 249 -13.57 -6.63 8.19
CA SER A 249 -13.83 -7.94 7.60
C SER A 249 -12.76 -8.93 8.02
N TYR A 250 -13.14 -10.16 8.34
CA TYR A 250 -12.22 -11.21 8.74
C TYR A 250 -12.74 -12.61 8.40
N ASN A 251 -12.04 -13.32 7.52
CA ASN A 251 -12.28 -14.74 7.27
C ASN A 251 -11.70 -15.54 8.46
N VAL A 252 -12.53 -16.32 9.15
CA VAL A 252 -12.13 -17.04 10.36
C VAL A 252 -11.60 -18.45 10.09
N LEU A 253 -11.63 -18.88 8.83
CA LEU A 253 -11.28 -20.22 8.35
C LEU A 253 -12.13 -21.32 9.01
N ALA A 254 -12.99 -21.99 8.24
CA ALA A 254 -13.84 -23.06 8.78
C ALA A 254 -13.05 -24.33 9.13
N GLU A 255 -13.60 -25.12 10.06
CA GLU A 255 -13.14 -26.48 10.32
C GLU A 255 -13.72 -27.45 9.29
N PHE A 256 -12.84 -28.17 8.58
CA PHE A 256 -13.22 -29.17 7.58
C PHE A 256 -13.01 -30.62 8.02
N GLU A 257 -12.30 -30.84 9.13
CA GLU A 257 -12.03 -32.15 9.73
C GLU A 257 -12.95 -32.39 10.94
N TRP A 258 -13.47 -33.60 11.10
CA TRP A 258 -14.32 -33.99 12.22
C TRP A 258 -13.59 -34.92 13.20
N PRO A 259 -13.67 -34.68 14.53
CA PRO A 259 -14.34 -33.57 15.19
C PRO A 259 -13.59 -32.23 15.00
N SER A 260 -14.34 -31.12 15.07
CA SER A 260 -13.79 -29.78 14.86
C SER A 260 -12.66 -29.45 15.84
N ASP A 261 -11.51 -29.04 15.32
CA ASP A 261 -10.40 -28.53 16.14
C ASP A 261 -10.74 -27.14 16.70
N THR A 262 -10.79 -27.04 18.02
CA THR A 262 -11.11 -25.80 18.74
C THR A 262 -9.87 -25.01 19.16
N SER A 263 -8.66 -25.50 18.85
CA SER A 263 -7.38 -24.91 19.27
C SER A 263 -7.23 -23.44 18.83
N ARG A 264 -7.77 -23.08 17.67
CA ARG A 264 -7.70 -21.71 17.11
C ARG A 264 -8.70 -20.73 17.71
N TYR A 265 -9.77 -21.20 18.36
CA TYR A 265 -10.91 -20.36 18.75
C TYR A 265 -10.51 -19.23 19.68
N GLN A 266 -9.63 -19.50 20.66
CA GLN A 266 -9.12 -18.45 21.54
C GLN A 266 -8.28 -17.40 20.77
N GLY A 267 -7.47 -17.82 19.81
CA GLY A 267 -6.68 -16.94 18.94
C GLY A 267 -7.55 -16.07 18.01
N LEU A 268 -8.67 -16.63 17.51
CA LEU A 268 -9.64 -15.88 16.71
C LEU A 268 -10.34 -14.81 17.57
N VAL A 269 -10.78 -15.17 18.78
CA VAL A 269 -11.42 -14.22 19.70
C VAL A 269 -10.46 -13.13 20.15
N SER A 270 -9.21 -13.46 20.50
CA SER A 270 -8.20 -12.46 20.87
C SER A 270 -7.92 -11.49 19.71
N THR A 271 -7.87 -12.00 18.48
CA THR A 271 -7.73 -11.20 17.27
C THR A 271 -8.90 -10.23 17.09
N ILE A 272 -10.15 -10.72 17.18
CA ILE A 272 -11.38 -9.92 17.08
C ILE A 272 -11.44 -8.83 18.19
N LEU A 273 -10.92 -9.15 19.38
CA LEU A 273 -10.91 -8.23 20.52
C LEU A 273 -9.71 -7.28 20.54
N SER A 274 -8.72 -7.46 19.67
CA SER A 274 -7.57 -6.54 19.56
C SER A 274 -8.01 -5.11 19.22
N GLU A 275 -7.22 -4.12 19.63
CA GLU A 275 -7.49 -2.70 19.30
C GLU A 275 -7.48 -2.46 17.78
N ARG A 276 -6.64 -3.20 17.05
CA ARG A 276 -6.54 -3.09 15.58
C ARG A 276 -7.74 -3.67 14.84
N ALA A 277 -8.52 -4.54 15.47
CA ALA A 277 -9.76 -5.11 14.93
C ALA A 277 -11.02 -4.36 15.41
N ALA A 278 -10.89 -3.39 16.33
CA ALA A 278 -12.04 -2.71 16.90
C ALA A 278 -12.83 -1.92 15.84
N ALA A 279 -14.06 -2.36 15.58
CA ALA A 279 -14.95 -1.80 14.57
C ALA A 279 -16.36 -1.56 15.11
N ASP A 280 -17.16 -0.79 14.37
CA ASP A 280 -18.58 -0.60 14.65
C ASP A 280 -19.42 -1.70 13.98
N VAL A 281 -18.95 -2.19 12.84
CA VAL A 281 -19.48 -3.36 12.14
C VAL A 281 -18.31 -4.30 11.80
N LEU A 282 -18.43 -5.56 12.18
CA LEU A 282 -17.48 -6.62 11.88
C LEU A 282 -18.17 -7.70 11.03
N VAL A 283 -17.62 -7.94 9.85
CA VAL A 283 -18.06 -9.00 8.93
C VAL A 283 -17.15 -10.21 9.09
N LEU A 284 -17.74 -11.37 9.37
CA LEU A 284 -17.04 -12.64 9.50
C LEU A 284 -17.47 -13.58 8.37
N GLN A 285 -16.50 -14.21 7.71
CA GLN A 285 -16.72 -15.25 6.70
C GLN A 285 -16.30 -16.62 7.23
N GLU A 286 -16.90 -17.68 6.68
CA GLU A 286 -16.62 -19.07 7.04
C GLU A 286 -16.98 -19.45 8.48
N VAL A 287 -18.00 -18.79 9.04
CA VAL A 287 -18.47 -19.09 10.38
C VAL A 287 -19.24 -20.41 10.39
N THR A 288 -18.84 -21.33 11.26
CA THR A 288 -19.43 -22.67 11.45
C THR A 288 -20.43 -22.70 12.60
N ASP A 289 -21.25 -23.76 12.67
CA ASP A 289 -22.20 -23.99 13.78
C ASP A 289 -21.51 -24.18 15.14
N HIS A 290 -20.22 -24.56 15.14
CA HIS A 290 -19.44 -24.78 16.35
C HIS A 290 -18.75 -23.51 16.85
N PHE A 291 -18.26 -22.67 15.94
CA PHE A 291 -17.54 -21.47 16.29
C PHE A 291 -18.48 -20.34 16.77
N LEU A 292 -19.65 -20.16 16.13
CA LEU A 292 -20.55 -19.06 16.48
C LEU A 292 -21.02 -19.07 17.94
N PRO A 293 -21.47 -20.21 18.53
CA PRO A 293 -21.82 -20.27 19.95
C PRO A 293 -20.65 -19.90 20.86
N TYR A 294 -19.44 -20.39 20.55
CA TYR A 294 -18.23 -20.05 21.31
C TYR A 294 -17.96 -18.55 21.29
N LEU A 295 -18.04 -17.94 20.11
CA LEU A 295 -17.84 -16.50 19.91
C LEU A 295 -18.88 -15.66 20.67
N LEU A 296 -20.16 -16.03 20.56
CA LEU A 296 -21.30 -15.30 21.14
C LEU A 296 -21.52 -15.57 22.65
N GLN A 297 -20.81 -16.52 23.25
CA GLN A 297 -20.75 -16.69 24.70
C GLN A 297 -19.63 -15.86 25.34
N HIS A 298 -18.66 -15.40 24.55
CA HIS A 298 -17.52 -14.65 25.06
C HIS A 298 -17.94 -13.23 25.49
N GLN A 299 -17.78 -12.92 26.79
CA GLN A 299 -18.24 -11.65 27.38
C GLN A 299 -17.65 -10.41 26.69
N GLY A 300 -16.36 -10.44 26.35
CA GLY A 300 -15.71 -9.31 25.68
C GLY A 300 -16.28 -9.02 24.28
N VAL A 301 -16.76 -10.06 23.58
CA VAL A 301 -17.37 -9.91 22.24
C VAL A 301 -18.77 -9.34 22.39
N CYS A 302 -19.56 -9.88 23.32
CA CYS A 302 -20.91 -9.39 23.61
C CYS A 302 -20.93 -7.95 24.15
N ALA A 303 -19.91 -7.56 24.92
CA ALA A 303 -19.72 -6.19 25.39
C ALA A 303 -19.38 -5.23 24.24
N ARG A 304 -18.68 -5.71 23.20
CA ARG A 304 -18.27 -4.91 22.04
C ARG A 304 -19.33 -4.85 20.95
N TYR A 305 -20.04 -5.94 20.70
CA TYR A 305 -21.03 -6.06 19.63
C TYR A 305 -22.37 -6.51 20.21
N ARG A 306 -23.34 -5.59 20.19
CA ARG A 306 -24.67 -5.81 20.77
C ARG A 306 -25.60 -6.56 19.81
N PHE A 307 -25.38 -6.46 18.51
CA PHE A 307 -26.27 -6.99 17.48
C PHE A 307 -25.54 -8.01 16.59
N ALA A 308 -26.26 -9.04 16.15
CA ALA A 308 -25.75 -10.11 15.29
C ALA A 308 -26.81 -10.54 14.26
N THR A 309 -26.37 -10.95 13.07
CA THR A 309 -27.27 -11.49 12.04
C THR A 309 -27.82 -12.86 12.41
N HIS A 310 -27.07 -13.65 13.19
CA HIS A 310 -27.46 -14.99 13.62
C HIS A 310 -27.31 -15.12 15.14
N GLY A 311 -28.22 -15.86 15.78
CA GLY A 311 -28.09 -16.23 17.18
C GLY A 311 -27.21 -17.48 17.36
N PRO A 312 -26.83 -17.84 18.60
CA PRO A 312 -25.94 -18.97 18.88
C PRO A 312 -26.66 -20.33 18.66
N PRO A 313 -26.25 -21.16 17.67
CA PRO A 313 -26.85 -22.48 17.46
C PRO A 313 -26.85 -23.35 18.72
N GLY A 314 -27.91 -24.13 18.91
CA GLY A 314 -28.06 -25.06 20.03
C GLY A 314 -28.59 -24.44 21.33
N GLN A 315 -28.84 -23.14 21.38
CA GLN A 315 -29.57 -22.49 22.48
C GLN A 315 -31.08 -22.41 22.18
N PRO A 316 -31.95 -22.40 23.21
CA PRO A 316 -33.40 -22.34 23.00
C PRO A 316 -33.82 -21.14 22.13
N GLY A 317 -34.57 -21.39 21.06
CA GLY A 317 -35.01 -20.35 20.11
C GLY A 317 -34.00 -20.03 19.00
N HIS A 318 -32.86 -20.73 18.93
CA HIS A 318 -31.83 -20.54 17.90
C HIS A 318 -31.59 -21.83 17.11
N GLY A 319 -31.99 -21.83 15.83
CA GLY A 319 -31.73 -22.94 14.91
C GLY A 319 -30.28 -23.02 14.43
N PRO A 320 -29.92 -24.09 13.69
CA PRO A 320 -28.61 -24.18 13.03
C PRO A 320 -28.43 -23.06 12.00
N LEU A 321 -27.17 -22.75 11.69
CA LEU A 321 -26.84 -21.89 10.57
C LEU A 321 -27.26 -22.56 9.25
N PRO A 322 -27.61 -21.77 8.20
CA PRO A 322 -28.10 -22.36 6.95
C PRO A 322 -27.03 -23.20 6.24
N ASN A 323 -25.79 -22.73 6.19
CA ASN A 323 -24.71 -23.40 5.47
C ASN A 323 -23.64 -23.95 6.41
N LEU A 324 -22.63 -24.64 5.87
CA LEU A 324 -21.40 -24.92 6.60
C LEU A 324 -20.53 -23.66 6.72
N LEU A 325 -20.41 -22.92 5.61
CA LEU A 325 -19.66 -21.66 5.52
C LEU A 325 -20.64 -20.49 5.51
N ASN A 326 -20.77 -19.80 6.64
CA ASN A 326 -21.73 -18.71 6.79
C ASN A 326 -21.05 -17.35 6.86
N ILE A 327 -21.83 -16.32 6.53
CA ILE A 327 -21.44 -14.92 6.69
C ILE A 327 -22.20 -14.38 7.90
N VAL A 328 -21.48 -13.93 8.92
CA VAL A 328 -22.06 -13.37 10.14
C VAL A 328 -21.61 -11.92 10.26
N VAL A 329 -22.55 -11.02 10.53
CA VAL A 329 -22.24 -9.62 10.82
C VAL A 329 -22.52 -9.36 12.28
N LEU A 330 -21.52 -8.85 12.99
CA LEU A 330 -21.61 -8.36 14.36
C LEU A 330 -21.55 -6.83 14.33
N SER A 331 -22.40 -6.17 15.11
CA SER A 331 -22.44 -4.70 15.13
C SER A 331 -22.71 -4.12 16.51
N LYS A 332 -22.15 -2.93 16.75
CA LYS A 332 -22.57 -2.03 17.84
C LYS A 332 -23.92 -1.36 17.55
N LEU A 333 -24.20 -1.17 16.27
CA LEU A 333 -25.35 -0.42 15.78
C LEU A 333 -26.50 -1.39 15.53
N ALA A 334 -27.73 -0.96 15.82
CA ALA A 334 -28.92 -1.73 15.47
C ALA A 334 -29.06 -1.79 13.94
N PHE A 335 -29.62 -2.88 13.42
CA PHE A 335 -29.83 -3.03 11.98
C PHE A 335 -31.00 -3.96 11.66
N ARG A 336 -31.47 -3.87 10.42
CA ARG A 336 -32.30 -4.90 9.77
C ARG A 336 -31.52 -5.52 8.62
N TRP A 337 -31.81 -6.75 8.22
CA TRP A 337 -31.04 -7.38 7.16
C TRP A 337 -31.84 -8.38 6.32
N ASN A 338 -31.37 -8.53 5.08
CA ASN A 338 -31.90 -9.44 4.09
C ASN A 338 -30.80 -10.42 3.63
N TYR A 339 -31.17 -11.66 3.35
CA TYR A 339 -30.30 -12.63 2.70
C TYR A 339 -30.56 -12.63 1.18
N VAL A 340 -29.50 -12.42 0.40
CA VAL A 340 -29.54 -12.44 -1.07
C VAL A 340 -28.90 -13.74 -1.55
N PRO A 341 -29.69 -14.75 -1.98
CA PRO A 341 -29.15 -16.04 -2.43
C PRO A 341 -28.48 -15.92 -3.80
N PHE A 342 -27.37 -16.64 -4.03
CA PHE A 342 -26.73 -16.75 -5.34
C PHE A 342 -27.16 -18.02 -6.08
N ALA A 343 -26.78 -18.13 -7.36
CA ALA A 343 -27.15 -19.29 -8.20
C ALA A 343 -26.57 -20.61 -7.68
N ARG A 344 -25.38 -20.56 -7.06
CA ARG A 344 -24.75 -21.72 -6.44
C ARG A 344 -25.41 -21.99 -5.10
N LYS A 345 -25.85 -23.25 -4.89
CA LYS A 345 -26.34 -23.70 -3.58
C LYS A 345 -25.30 -23.37 -2.50
N HIS A 346 -25.78 -22.92 -1.35
CA HIS A 346 -24.96 -22.51 -0.19
C HIS A 346 -24.15 -21.21 -0.30
N LYS A 347 -24.35 -20.42 -1.37
CA LYS A 347 -23.70 -19.11 -1.52
C LYS A 347 -24.75 -17.98 -1.54
N GLY A 348 -24.41 -16.86 -0.93
CA GLY A 348 -25.25 -15.66 -0.87
C GLY A 348 -24.54 -14.53 -0.15
N ALA A 349 -25.22 -13.39 -0.02
CA ALA A 349 -24.75 -12.21 0.71
C ALA A 349 -25.74 -11.79 1.79
N ALA A 350 -25.24 -11.21 2.87
CA ALA A 350 -26.07 -10.58 3.90
C ALA A 350 -26.07 -9.06 3.66
N VAL A 351 -27.23 -8.49 3.36
CA VAL A 351 -27.41 -7.06 3.12
C VAL A 351 -28.04 -6.44 4.36
N VAL A 352 -27.27 -5.65 5.07
CA VAL A 352 -27.58 -5.04 6.37
C VAL A 352 -27.88 -3.56 6.16
N GLU A 353 -29.08 -3.13 6.55
CA GLU A 353 -29.43 -1.71 6.66
C GLU A 353 -29.23 -1.27 8.11
N LEU A 354 -28.20 -0.45 8.32
CA LEU A 354 -27.88 0.06 9.64
C LEU A 354 -28.89 1.12 10.04
N ALA A 355 -29.33 1.09 11.30
CA ALA A 355 -30.07 2.18 11.93
C ALA A 355 -29.11 3.32 12.29
N VAL A 356 -28.34 3.80 11.30
CA VAL A 356 -27.56 5.06 11.29
C VAL A 356 -27.78 5.78 9.98
N SER A 357 -27.93 7.11 10.03
CA SER A 357 -28.28 7.92 8.88
C SER A 357 -27.16 8.89 8.54
N HIS A 358 -27.08 9.19 7.26
CA HIS A 358 -26.15 10.14 6.72
C HIS A 358 -26.77 11.54 6.69
N GLN A 359 -26.17 12.52 7.38
CA GLN A 359 -26.42 13.95 7.14
C GLN A 359 -25.18 14.56 6.48
N ASP A 360 -25.35 15.05 5.26
CA ASP A 360 -24.41 16.00 4.68
C ASP A 360 -24.70 17.37 5.30
N PRO A 361 -23.72 18.02 5.96
CA PRO A 361 -23.90 19.35 6.53
C PRO A 361 -24.40 20.42 5.53
N GLN A 362 -24.27 20.17 4.22
CA GLN A 362 -24.66 21.09 3.15
C GLN A 362 -25.99 20.74 2.44
N MET A 363 -26.58 19.56 2.65
CA MET A 363 -27.82 19.12 1.99
C MET A 363 -28.95 18.87 3.00
N ILE A 364 -30.05 19.62 2.87
CA ILE A 364 -31.24 19.61 3.76
C ILE A 364 -32.17 18.39 3.50
N SER A 365 -31.86 17.52 2.53
CA SER A 365 -32.73 16.39 2.13
C SER A 365 -32.68 15.20 3.09
N ASN A 366 -33.81 14.47 3.19
CA ASN A 366 -34.04 13.29 4.05
C ASN A 366 -32.80 12.38 4.21
N PRO A 367 -32.37 12.10 5.46
CA PRO A 367 -31.17 11.33 5.70
C PRO A 367 -31.40 9.85 5.36
N GLN A 368 -30.52 9.28 4.53
CA GLN A 368 -30.60 7.89 4.09
C GLN A 368 -29.81 6.97 5.03
N SER A 369 -30.34 5.78 5.29
CA SER A 369 -29.66 4.71 6.04
C SER A 369 -28.41 4.22 5.30
N ILE A 370 -27.36 3.85 6.03
CA ILE A 370 -26.17 3.21 5.43
C ILE A 370 -26.43 1.72 5.21
N ILE A 371 -26.17 1.25 3.99
CA ILE A 371 -26.33 -0.16 3.59
C ILE A 371 -24.97 -0.84 3.56
N LEU A 372 -24.81 -1.92 4.31
CA LEU A 372 -23.63 -2.76 4.32
C LEU A 372 -23.95 -4.14 3.71
N ALA A 373 -23.28 -4.50 2.62
CA ALA A 373 -23.37 -5.82 2.02
C ALA A 373 -22.14 -6.66 2.41
N ALA A 374 -22.40 -7.76 3.11
CA ALA A 374 -21.39 -8.73 3.50
C ALA A 374 -21.35 -9.92 2.53
N CYS A 375 -20.19 -10.24 1.96
CA CYS A 375 -20.04 -11.29 0.95
C CYS A 375 -18.91 -12.29 1.23
N HIS A 376 -19.07 -13.51 0.71
CA HIS A 376 -18.02 -14.52 0.59
C HIS A 376 -18.18 -15.21 -0.78
N LEU A 377 -17.48 -14.71 -1.80
CA LEU A 377 -17.66 -15.15 -3.18
C LEU A 377 -17.03 -16.52 -3.44
N THR A 378 -17.32 -17.11 -4.61
CA THR A 378 -16.79 -18.42 -5.00
C THR A 378 -15.25 -18.44 -5.11
N GLN A 379 -14.59 -19.37 -4.43
CA GLN A 379 -13.15 -19.59 -4.50
C GLN A 379 -12.67 -20.19 -5.83
N GLY A 380 -11.39 -19.99 -6.14
CA GLY A 380 -10.69 -20.60 -7.28
C GLY A 380 -10.56 -19.72 -8.53
N LEU A 381 -9.62 -20.05 -9.41
CA LEU A 381 -9.25 -19.24 -10.59
C LEU A 381 -9.63 -19.89 -11.93
N ALA A 382 -10.28 -21.06 -11.92
CA ALA A 382 -10.76 -21.69 -13.15
C ALA A 382 -11.94 -20.90 -13.77
N ASP A 383 -12.16 -21.07 -15.09
CA ASP A 383 -13.22 -20.37 -15.84
C ASP A 383 -14.60 -20.39 -15.14
N GLY A 384 -15.04 -21.56 -14.68
CA GLY A 384 -16.32 -21.71 -13.99
C GLY A 384 -16.38 -20.91 -12.68
N ALA A 385 -15.27 -20.84 -11.94
CA ALA A 385 -15.18 -20.06 -10.70
C ALA A 385 -15.17 -18.55 -10.95
N VAL A 386 -14.45 -18.10 -11.99
CA VAL A 386 -14.42 -16.67 -12.37
C VAL A 386 -15.78 -16.20 -12.84
N VAL A 387 -16.47 -16.97 -13.70
CA VAL A 387 -17.83 -16.66 -14.16
C VAL A 387 -18.82 -16.65 -12.99
N ALA A 388 -18.70 -17.62 -12.07
CA ALA A 388 -19.53 -17.64 -10.86
C ALA A 388 -19.36 -16.36 -10.04
N LYS A 389 -18.12 -15.96 -9.71
CA LYS A 389 -17.84 -14.72 -8.96
C LYS A 389 -18.41 -13.49 -9.63
N LYS A 390 -18.22 -13.35 -10.95
CA LYS A 390 -18.75 -12.22 -11.73
C LYS A 390 -20.27 -12.15 -11.61
N ASN A 391 -20.96 -13.29 -11.77
CA ASN A 391 -22.42 -13.36 -11.70
C ASN A 391 -22.94 -13.10 -10.27
N GLU A 392 -22.27 -13.65 -9.25
CA GLU A 392 -22.58 -13.41 -7.83
C GLU A 392 -22.49 -11.92 -7.49
N LEU A 393 -21.41 -11.27 -7.90
CA LEU A 393 -21.18 -9.85 -7.67
C LEU A 393 -22.14 -8.97 -8.49
N HIS A 394 -22.42 -9.35 -9.74
CA HIS A 394 -23.43 -8.68 -10.55
C HIS A 394 -24.82 -8.73 -9.89
N LYS A 395 -25.23 -9.90 -9.39
CA LYS A 395 -26.51 -10.05 -8.67
C LYS A 395 -26.55 -9.18 -7.42
N LEU A 396 -25.47 -9.13 -6.65
CA LEU A 396 -25.39 -8.29 -5.45
C LEU A 396 -25.48 -6.80 -5.78
N ILE A 397 -24.67 -6.32 -6.74
CA ILE A 397 -24.67 -4.91 -7.13
C ILE A 397 -26.00 -4.51 -7.74
N HIS A 398 -26.60 -5.35 -8.59
CA HIS A 398 -27.92 -5.12 -9.16
C HIS A 398 -29.00 -5.01 -8.06
N HIS A 399 -28.95 -5.87 -7.03
CA HIS A 399 -29.86 -5.77 -5.91
C HIS A 399 -29.69 -4.45 -5.15
N LEU A 400 -28.44 -4.05 -4.85
CA LEU A 400 -28.16 -2.78 -4.17
C LEU A 400 -28.62 -1.56 -5.00
N SER A 401 -28.39 -1.57 -6.31
CA SER A 401 -28.79 -0.47 -7.19
C SER A 401 -30.29 -0.36 -7.41
N THR A 402 -31.01 -1.48 -7.34
CA THR A 402 -32.46 -1.51 -7.54
C THR A 402 -33.21 -1.17 -6.26
N GLU A 403 -32.85 -1.78 -5.13
CA GLU A 403 -33.55 -1.60 -3.86
C GLU A 403 -33.08 -0.36 -3.08
N PHE A 404 -31.82 0.06 -3.26
CA PHE A 404 -31.20 1.13 -2.49
C PHE A 404 -30.49 2.20 -3.34
N PRO A 405 -31.08 2.71 -4.45
CA PRO A 405 -30.38 3.54 -5.44
C PRO A 405 -29.72 4.81 -4.89
N ASN A 406 -30.31 5.44 -3.87
CA ASN A 406 -29.84 6.69 -3.29
C ASN A 406 -29.13 6.52 -1.93
N HIS A 407 -28.94 5.28 -1.48
CA HIS A 407 -28.27 5.02 -0.22
C HIS A 407 -26.74 4.94 -0.37
N PRO A 408 -25.98 5.32 0.66
CA PRO A 408 -24.58 4.97 0.75
C PRO A 408 -24.40 3.46 0.95
N TRP A 409 -23.57 2.83 0.12
CA TRP A 409 -23.27 1.40 0.16
C TRP A 409 -21.85 1.14 0.61
N VAL A 410 -21.67 0.11 1.44
CA VAL A 410 -20.37 -0.48 1.77
C VAL A 410 -20.45 -1.99 1.52
N ILE A 411 -19.64 -2.52 0.62
CA ILE A 411 -19.50 -3.95 0.36
C ILE A 411 -18.21 -4.42 1.04
N ALA A 412 -18.31 -5.35 1.98
CA ALA A 412 -17.18 -5.84 2.75
C ALA A 412 -17.18 -7.37 2.79
N GLY A 413 -16.02 -7.98 2.55
CA GLY A 413 -15.90 -9.42 2.69
C GLY A 413 -14.75 -10.03 1.91
N ASP A 414 -14.83 -11.35 1.77
CA ASP A 414 -13.91 -12.14 0.96
C ASP A 414 -14.44 -12.23 -0.48
N PHE A 415 -13.76 -11.54 -1.40
CA PHE A 415 -14.12 -11.53 -2.81
C PHE A 415 -13.50 -12.71 -3.57
N ASN A 416 -12.50 -13.40 -3.01
CA ASN A 416 -11.79 -14.49 -3.68
C ASN A 416 -11.27 -14.12 -5.10
N LEU A 417 -10.98 -12.84 -5.33
CA LEU A 417 -10.47 -12.32 -6.60
C LEU A 417 -8.95 -12.40 -6.60
N ALA A 418 -8.39 -13.25 -7.46
CA ALA A 418 -6.94 -13.32 -7.66
C ALA A 418 -6.42 -11.96 -8.13
N THR A 419 -5.38 -11.46 -7.46
CA THR A 419 -4.80 -10.15 -7.74
C THR A 419 -3.37 -10.23 -8.26
N SER A 420 -2.60 -11.25 -7.88
CA SER A 420 -1.24 -11.44 -8.41
C SER A 420 -1.30 -11.78 -9.89
N VAL A 421 -0.73 -10.90 -10.73
CA VAL A 421 -0.62 -11.14 -12.17
C VAL A 421 0.20 -12.41 -12.44
N PHE A 422 1.19 -12.73 -11.61
CA PHE A 422 1.96 -13.96 -11.72
C PHE A 422 1.08 -15.21 -11.58
N THR A 423 0.21 -15.25 -10.57
CA THR A 423 -0.75 -16.34 -10.36
C THR A 423 -1.72 -16.46 -11.54
N ILE A 424 -2.21 -15.33 -12.04
CA ILE A 424 -3.12 -15.29 -13.19
C ILE A 424 -2.43 -15.81 -14.46
N ASP A 425 -1.22 -15.34 -14.76
CA ASP A 425 -0.48 -15.77 -15.95
C ASP A 425 -0.07 -17.23 -15.88
N GLN A 426 0.30 -17.74 -14.70
CA GLN A 426 0.54 -19.18 -14.52
C GLN A 426 -0.72 -20.01 -14.79
N ALA A 427 -1.88 -19.60 -14.27
CA ALA A 427 -3.13 -20.30 -14.52
C ALA A 427 -3.48 -20.32 -16.02
N ARG A 428 -3.20 -19.23 -16.74
CA ARG A 428 -3.35 -19.16 -18.20
C ARG A 428 -2.39 -20.10 -18.92
N LYS A 429 -1.10 -20.10 -18.56
CA LYS A 429 -0.07 -20.97 -19.16
C LYS A 429 -0.37 -22.45 -18.96
N LYS A 430 -0.98 -22.83 -17.83
CA LYS A 430 -1.40 -24.21 -17.53
C LYS A 430 -2.76 -24.59 -18.14
N GLY A 431 -3.41 -23.67 -18.86
CA GLY A 431 -4.74 -23.91 -19.44
C GLY A 431 -5.88 -23.98 -18.42
N GLN A 432 -5.66 -23.59 -17.17
CA GLN A 432 -6.69 -23.57 -16.12
C GLN A 432 -7.63 -22.36 -16.24
N LEU A 433 -7.13 -21.27 -16.81
CA LEU A 433 -7.88 -20.04 -17.10
C LEU A 433 -7.79 -19.74 -18.61
N SER A 434 -8.92 -19.81 -19.30
CA SER A 434 -8.98 -19.47 -20.74
C SER A 434 -8.93 -17.96 -20.97
N SER A 435 -8.71 -17.54 -22.22
CA SER A 435 -8.80 -16.12 -22.60
C SER A 435 -10.17 -15.51 -22.28
N ARG A 436 -11.26 -16.28 -22.40
CA ARG A 436 -12.62 -15.84 -22.06
C ARG A 436 -12.82 -15.73 -20.54
N GLY A 437 -12.24 -16.67 -19.78
CA GLY A 437 -12.20 -16.60 -18.32
C GLY A 437 -11.46 -15.35 -17.85
N TYR A 438 -10.28 -15.08 -18.42
CA TYR A 438 -9.50 -13.87 -18.11
C TYR A 438 -10.26 -12.58 -18.45
N GLN A 439 -10.92 -12.52 -19.61
CA GLN A 439 -11.77 -11.38 -19.96
C GLN A 439 -12.90 -11.17 -18.94
N SER A 440 -13.53 -12.27 -18.48
CA SER A 440 -14.57 -12.20 -17.45
C SER A 440 -14.05 -11.67 -16.12
N LEU A 441 -12.79 -11.95 -15.78
CA LEU A 441 -12.11 -11.38 -14.61
C LEU A 441 -11.92 -9.86 -14.77
N CYS A 442 -11.41 -9.41 -15.92
CA CYS A 442 -11.22 -7.97 -16.20
C CYS A 442 -12.55 -7.19 -16.22
N GLU A 443 -13.64 -7.80 -16.65
CA GLU A 443 -14.97 -7.17 -16.68
C GLU A 443 -15.51 -6.82 -15.27
N ILE A 444 -14.96 -7.43 -14.20
CA ILE A 444 -15.32 -7.09 -12.82
C ILE A 444 -14.87 -5.67 -12.46
N ASP A 445 -13.67 -5.27 -12.88
CA ASP A 445 -13.19 -3.90 -12.62
C ASP A 445 -14.02 -2.87 -13.39
N SER A 446 -14.40 -3.16 -14.63
CA SER A 446 -15.32 -2.34 -15.42
C SER A 446 -16.68 -2.20 -14.73
N MET A 447 -17.17 -3.27 -14.11
CA MET A 447 -18.42 -3.24 -13.33
C MET A 447 -18.28 -2.31 -12.12
N PHE A 448 -17.18 -2.39 -11.35
CA PHE A 448 -16.96 -1.44 -10.25
C PHE A 448 -16.93 0.01 -10.72
N ALA A 449 -16.23 0.30 -11.83
CA ALA A 449 -16.19 1.63 -12.40
C ALA A 449 -17.57 2.14 -12.84
N ASN A 450 -18.38 1.29 -13.49
CA ASN A 450 -19.73 1.65 -13.98
C ASN A 450 -20.69 2.05 -12.84
N TYR A 451 -20.54 1.44 -11.67
CA TYR A 451 -21.35 1.75 -10.48
C TYR A 451 -20.69 2.78 -9.54
N GLY A 452 -19.58 3.39 -9.95
CA GLY A 452 -18.86 4.38 -9.13
C GLY A 452 -18.33 3.80 -7.82
N LEU A 453 -18.00 2.52 -7.80
CA LEU A 453 -17.50 1.81 -6.63
C LEU A 453 -16.00 2.04 -6.46
N GLN A 454 -15.59 2.39 -5.24
CA GLN A 454 -14.23 2.76 -4.89
C GLN A 454 -13.65 1.82 -3.83
N ASP A 455 -12.36 1.52 -3.94
CA ASP A 455 -11.66 0.64 -3.00
C ASP A 455 -11.05 1.45 -1.84
N ALA A 456 -11.50 1.16 -0.62
CA ALA A 456 -11.07 1.89 0.57
C ALA A 456 -9.57 1.73 0.90
N TRP A 457 -8.99 0.56 0.61
CA TRP A 457 -7.55 0.34 0.79
C TRP A 457 -6.75 1.19 -0.18
N LEU A 458 -7.16 1.23 -1.45
CA LEU A 458 -6.44 1.98 -2.48
C LEU A 458 -6.44 3.48 -2.16
N LEU A 459 -7.61 4.04 -1.84
CA LEU A 459 -7.74 5.48 -1.56
C LEU A 459 -6.97 5.92 -0.32
N THR A 460 -6.99 5.11 0.74
CA THR A 460 -6.21 5.40 1.96
C THR A 460 -4.71 5.27 1.71
N LYS A 461 -4.29 4.24 0.96
CA LYS A 461 -2.90 4.04 0.55
C LYS A 461 -2.37 5.25 -0.21
N LEU A 462 -3.09 5.71 -1.24
CA LEU A 462 -2.66 6.81 -2.10
C LEU A 462 -2.41 8.14 -1.34
N ARG A 463 -3.12 8.36 -0.23
CA ARG A 463 -3.06 9.55 0.64
C ARG A 463 -2.09 9.34 1.80
N SER A 464 -2.61 8.89 2.94
CA SER A 464 -1.88 8.79 4.22
C SER A 464 -1.00 7.55 4.33
N GLY A 465 -1.21 6.55 3.48
CA GLY A 465 -0.64 5.22 3.61
C GLY A 465 -1.46 4.32 4.55
N VAL A 466 -1.23 3.01 4.45
CA VAL A 466 -1.91 1.98 5.26
C VAL A 466 -1.07 1.68 6.50
N SER A 467 -1.70 1.58 7.67
CA SER A 467 -0.99 1.33 8.93
C SER A 467 -0.33 -0.06 8.88
N ARG A 468 1.01 -0.05 8.77
CA ARG A 468 1.96 -1.21 8.79
C ARG A 468 2.25 -1.99 7.50
N ASP A 469 1.99 -1.43 6.30
CA ASP A 469 2.65 -1.92 5.06
C ASP A 469 4.20 -1.84 5.12
N THR A 470 4.78 -1.24 6.17
CA THR A 470 6.21 -0.95 6.31
C THR A 470 7.03 -1.94 7.13
N VAL A 471 6.42 -2.92 7.82
CA VAL A 471 7.15 -3.83 8.74
C VAL A 471 7.07 -5.31 8.31
N GLY A 472 6.12 -5.68 7.45
CA GLY A 472 5.91 -7.07 7.01
C GLY A 472 6.61 -7.48 5.71
N SER A 473 7.30 -6.59 5.00
CA SER A 473 8.01 -6.97 3.77
C SER A 473 9.37 -7.61 4.10
N SER A 474 9.36 -8.82 4.66
CA SER A 474 10.48 -9.75 4.56
C SER A 474 10.72 -10.19 3.11
N GLN A 475 9.73 -9.98 2.22
CA GLN A 475 9.89 -10.14 0.79
C GLN A 475 10.81 -9.06 0.23
N SER A 476 11.82 -9.50 -0.51
CA SER A 476 12.70 -8.61 -1.25
C SER A 476 11.83 -7.73 -2.17
N PRO A 477 12.07 -6.40 -2.22
CA PRO A 477 11.46 -5.50 -3.19
C PRO A 477 11.37 -6.07 -4.63
N GLU A 478 12.35 -6.89 -5.00
CA GLU A 478 12.55 -7.42 -6.34
C GLU A 478 11.69 -8.66 -6.63
N GLU A 479 11.14 -9.34 -5.62
CA GLU A 479 10.23 -10.49 -5.78
C GLU A 479 8.75 -10.11 -5.89
N LEU A 480 8.40 -8.83 -5.73
CA LEU A 480 7.03 -8.36 -5.78
C LEU A 480 6.49 -8.33 -7.22
N PHE A 481 5.39 -9.03 -7.47
CA PHE A 481 4.65 -8.93 -8.74
C PHE A 481 3.48 -7.95 -8.65
N GLU A 482 3.00 -7.53 -9.82
CA GLU A 482 1.83 -6.67 -9.96
C GLU A 482 0.61 -7.28 -9.24
N GLY A 483 -0.08 -6.45 -8.45
CA GLY A 483 -1.29 -6.82 -7.72
C GLY A 483 -1.11 -7.62 -6.44
N GLU A 484 0.12 -7.83 -5.96
CA GLU A 484 0.40 -8.54 -4.69
C GLU A 484 0.31 -7.62 -3.45
N GLN A 485 0.27 -6.30 -3.62
CA GLN A 485 0.24 -5.37 -2.50
C GLN A 485 -1.12 -5.36 -1.78
N GLY A 486 -1.06 -5.23 -0.45
CA GLY A 486 -2.25 -5.26 0.41
C GLY A 486 -2.87 -6.65 0.52
N ALA A 487 -2.10 -7.70 0.24
CA ALA A 487 -2.55 -9.08 0.37
C ALA A 487 -3.11 -9.36 1.77
N THR A 488 -4.25 -10.04 1.77
CA THR A 488 -4.92 -10.52 2.98
C THR A 488 -4.75 -12.02 3.13
N PHE A 489 -4.40 -12.71 2.04
CA PHE A 489 -4.01 -14.11 2.01
C PHE A 489 -2.57 -14.21 1.51
N ASP A 490 -1.62 -14.58 2.36
CA ASP A 490 -0.20 -14.64 2.02
C ASP A 490 0.45 -15.97 2.42
N PRO A 491 0.54 -16.94 1.49
CA PRO A 491 1.20 -18.23 1.70
C PRO A 491 2.70 -18.13 2.06
N THR A 492 3.36 -16.99 1.83
CA THR A 492 4.79 -16.84 2.11
C THR A 492 5.07 -16.48 3.57
N THR A 493 4.07 -15.94 4.28
CA THR A 493 4.20 -15.50 5.67
C THR A 493 3.19 -16.17 6.61
N ASN A 494 2.16 -16.83 6.07
CA ASN A 494 1.13 -17.52 6.84
C ASN A 494 1.12 -19.04 6.55
N PRO A 495 1.50 -19.90 7.51
CA PRO A 495 1.51 -21.35 7.35
C PRO A 495 0.14 -21.97 7.06
N LEU A 496 -0.96 -21.37 7.55
CA LEU A 496 -2.31 -21.85 7.25
C LEU A 496 -2.68 -21.58 5.79
N ALA A 497 -2.31 -20.41 5.27
CA ALA A 497 -2.47 -20.08 3.85
C ALA A 497 -1.61 -20.98 2.95
N GLU A 498 -0.37 -21.27 3.37
CA GLU A 498 0.50 -22.22 2.69
C GLU A 498 -0.14 -23.61 2.59
N LYS A 499 -0.69 -24.12 3.70
CA LYS A 499 -1.40 -25.41 3.72
C LYS A 499 -2.62 -25.39 2.80
N ALA A 500 -3.37 -24.29 2.75
CA ALA A 500 -4.57 -24.16 1.92
C ALA A 500 -4.29 -24.21 0.41
N VAL A 501 -3.15 -23.70 -0.05
CA VAL A 501 -2.77 -23.76 -1.47
C VAL A 501 -2.35 -25.19 -1.89
N GLY A 502 -1.87 -26.00 -0.94
CA GLY A 502 -1.17 -27.25 -1.22
C GLY A 502 0.16 -26.98 -1.96
N GLY A 503 1.09 -27.94 -2.05
CA GLY A 503 2.43 -27.76 -2.64
C GLY A 503 2.53 -27.33 -4.12
N ASN A 504 1.45 -26.78 -4.69
CA ASN A 504 1.39 -26.16 -6.00
C ASN A 504 1.92 -24.72 -6.01
N LEU A 505 2.37 -24.29 -7.18
CA LEU A 505 3.05 -23.01 -7.47
C LEU A 505 2.21 -21.72 -7.27
N ASN A 506 1.05 -21.78 -6.59
CA ASN A 506 0.18 -20.64 -6.30
C ASN A 506 0.50 -19.98 -4.94
N ASN A 507 1.74 -20.10 -4.45
CA ASN A 507 2.19 -19.55 -3.16
C ASN A 507 2.49 -18.05 -3.22
N ARG A 508 1.67 -17.27 -3.92
CA ARG A 508 1.85 -15.82 -4.06
C ARG A 508 0.79 -15.05 -3.28
N PRO A 509 1.14 -13.91 -2.66
CA PRO A 509 0.19 -13.09 -1.92
C PRO A 509 -1.01 -12.66 -2.77
N GLN A 510 -2.22 -12.72 -2.21
CA GLN A 510 -3.48 -12.32 -2.84
C GLN A 510 -4.28 -11.37 -1.95
N ARG A 511 -4.92 -10.38 -2.57
CA ARG A 511 -5.84 -9.46 -1.88
C ARG A 511 -7.29 -9.88 -2.11
N TYR A 512 -7.72 -10.87 -1.32
CA TYR A 512 -9.05 -11.43 -1.38
C TYR A 512 -10.07 -10.61 -0.58
N ASP A 513 -9.72 -10.16 0.62
CA ASP A 513 -10.62 -9.34 1.43
C ASP A 513 -10.59 -7.89 0.97
N ARG A 514 -11.78 -7.30 0.77
CA ARG A 514 -11.93 -5.92 0.34
C ARG A 514 -13.06 -5.22 1.08
N ILE A 515 -12.92 -3.90 1.19
CA ILE A 515 -13.97 -2.97 1.61
C ILE A 515 -14.13 -1.97 0.46
N ILE A 516 -15.25 -2.03 -0.22
CA ILE A 516 -15.60 -1.23 -1.40
C ILE A 516 -16.82 -0.38 -1.05
N PHE A 517 -16.90 0.86 -1.53
CA PHE A 517 -18.03 1.74 -1.23
C PHE A 517 -18.41 2.60 -2.44
N ASN A 518 -19.64 3.11 -2.49
CA ASN A 518 -20.10 3.99 -3.58
C ASN A 518 -19.88 5.48 -3.25
N GLY A 519 -19.94 6.33 -4.28
CA GLY A 519 -19.78 7.78 -4.13
C GLY A 519 -20.90 8.50 -3.35
N ALA A 520 -21.99 7.81 -3.00
CA ALA A 520 -23.04 8.38 -2.15
C ALA A 520 -22.62 8.51 -0.67
N LEU A 521 -21.54 7.84 -0.26
CA LEU A 521 -20.98 7.97 1.09
C LEU A 521 -20.12 9.24 1.18
N SER A 522 -20.58 10.29 1.88
CA SER A 522 -19.76 11.50 2.10
C SER A 522 -18.56 11.28 3.04
N LEU A 523 -18.56 10.18 3.80
CA LEU A 523 -17.44 9.82 4.65
C LEU A 523 -16.32 9.26 3.77
N ALA A 524 -15.19 9.94 3.77
CA ALA A 524 -14.01 9.48 3.04
C ALA A 524 -13.27 8.40 3.85
N ALA A 525 -12.72 7.42 3.13
CA ALA A 525 -11.83 6.43 3.71
C ALA A 525 -10.53 7.12 4.19
N CYS A 526 -10.34 7.20 5.50
CA CYS A 526 -9.26 7.98 6.13
C CYS A 526 -8.19 7.10 6.79
N GLY A 527 -8.54 5.87 7.17
CA GLY A 527 -7.61 4.93 7.78
C GLY A 527 -7.90 3.52 7.33
N PHE A 528 -6.84 2.76 7.04
CA PHE A 528 -6.93 1.35 6.74
C PHE A 528 -5.79 0.62 7.46
N ASN A 529 -6.09 -0.55 8.01
CA ASN A 529 -5.09 -1.41 8.63
C ASN A 529 -5.46 -2.89 8.46
N THR A 530 -4.46 -3.75 8.56
CA THR A 530 -4.64 -5.20 8.72
C THR A 530 -4.50 -5.61 10.18
N PHE A 531 -5.03 -6.77 10.56
CA PHE A 531 -4.95 -7.34 11.91
C PHE A 531 -4.92 -8.88 11.87
N GLY A 532 -4.62 -9.51 13.01
CA GLY A 532 -4.49 -10.97 13.13
C GLY A 532 -3.06 -11.50 13.07
N TRP A 533 -2.07 -10.63 12.86
CA TRP A 533 -0.64 -10.97 12.88
C TRP A 533 -0.20 -11.49 14.26
N PRO A 534 0.71 -12.49 14.32
CA PRO A 534 1.29 -12.94 15.58
C PRO A 534 2.07 -11.80 16.26
N VAL A 535 1.95 -11.66 17.59
CA VAL A 535 2.63 -10.64 18.38
C VAL A 535 4.05 -11.12 18.71
N CYS A 536 5.08 -10.32 18.40
CA CYS A 536 6.49 -10.74 18.50
C CYS A 536 7.06 -10.96 19.92
N ASP A 537 6.29 -10.77 21.00
CA ASP A 537 6.84 -10.56 22.35
C ASP A 537 6.53 -11.65 23.40
N THR A 538 5.98 -12.80 23.02
CA THR A 538 5.82 -13.92 23.96
C THR A 538 6.54 -15.14 23.41
N GLY A 539 7.55 -15.63 24.13
CA GLY A 539 8.36 -16.81 23.77
C GLY A 539 7.62 -18.14 23.69
N ASP A 540 6.29 -18.13 23.74
CA ASP A 540 5.43 -19.24 23.35
C ASP A 540 5.05 -19.04 21.89
N GLY A 541 5.49 -19.95 21.01
CA GLY A 541 5.17 -19.91 19.59
C GLY A 541 3.65 -19.92 19.35
N GLN A 542 3.04 -18.73 19.27
CA GLN A 542 1.63 -18.58 18.92
C GLN A 542 1.45 -18.86 17.43
N SER A 543 0.67 -19.89 17.13
CA SER A 543 0.21 -20.21 15.79
C SER A 543 -0.73 -19.12 15.25
N VAL A 544 -0.71 -18.90 13.94
CA VAL A 544 -1.64 -17.98 13.27
C VAL A 544 -3.06 -18.53 13.41
N ALA A 545 -4.04 -17.67 13.71
CA ALA A 545 -5.42 -18.10 14.00
C ALA A 545 -6.28 -18.33 12.74
N SER A 546 -5.95 -17.69 11.62
CA SER A 546 -6.64 -17.79 10.33
C SER A 546 -5.63 -17.80 9.19
N ASP A 547 -5.98 -18.35 8.03
CA ASP A 547 -5.22 -18.24 6.79
C ASP A 547 -5.32 -16.85 6.13
N HIS A 548 -6.22 -16.01 6.63
CA HIS A 548 -6.36 -14.61 6.23
C HIS A 548 -5.93 -13.64 7.33
N TRP A 549 -5.45 -12.46 6.91
CA TRP A 549 -5.30 -11.26 7.74
C TRP A 549 -6.57 -10.42 7.63
N GLY A 550 -7.18 -10.11 8.77
CA GLY A 550 -8.38 -9.27 8.80
C GLY A 550 -8.07 -7.83 8.38
N ILE A 551 -9.07 -7.17 7.79
CA ILE A 551 -8.96 -5.78 7.32
C ILE A 551 -9.94 -4.86 8.04
N ARG A 552 -9.53 -3.61 8.23
CA ARG A 552 -10.34 -2.59 8.91
C ARG A 552 -10.21 -1.26 8.19
N CYS A 553 -11.34 -0.61 7.94
CA CYS A 553 -11.39 0.75 7.40
C CYS A 553 -12.14 1.70 8.34
N LEU A 554 -11.56 2.89 8.52
CA LEU A 554 -12.15 4.04 9.19
C LEU A 554 -12.62 5.05 8.13
N PHE A 555 -13.92 5.29 8.09
CA PHE A 555 -14.57 6.34 7.33
C PHE A 555 -14.82 7.55 8.23
N LYS A 556 -14.45 8.75 7.77
CA LYS A 556 -14.64 10.01 8.51
C LYS A 556 -15.06 11.13 7.56
N TYR A 557 -15.84 12.07 8.08
CA TYR A 557 -16.14 13.30 7.36
C TYR A 557 -14.86 14.15 7.21
N LEU A 558 -14.55 14.55 5.97
CA LEU A 558 -13.42 15.41 5.65
C LEU A 558 -13.94 16.75 5.12
N GLU A 559 -13.84 17.83 5.92
CA GLU A 559 -14.16 19.21 5.50
C GLU A 559 -13.36 19.68 4.25
N ARG A 560 -12.28 18.97 3.89
CA ARG A 560 -11.31 19.36 2.85
C ARG A 560 -11.61 18.81 1.44
N ASP A 561 -12.44 17.78 1.28
CA ASP A 561 -12.60 17.11 -0.04
C ASP A 561 -13.35 17.98 -1.06
N ALA A 562 -14.26 18.88 -0.63
CA ALA A 562 -14.90 19.87 -1.51
C ALA A 562 -13.88 20.83 -2.16
N ASN A 563 -12.82 21.20 -1.42
CA ASN A 563 -11.73 22.02 -1.94
C ASN A 563 -10.73 21.22 -2.78
N PHE A 564 -10.59 19.90 -2.54
CA PHE A 564 -9.69 19.04 -3.31
C PHE A 564 -10.15 18.90 -4.77
N ALA A 565 -11.45 18.69 -5.00
CA ALA A 565 -12.02 18.64 -6.35
C ALA A 565 -11.97 20.00 -7.06
N ALA A 566 -12.29 21.09 -6.35
CA ALA A 566 -12.26 22.45 -6.90
C ALA A 566 -10.83 22.96 -7.21
N GLN A 567 -9.83 22.63 -6.40
CA GLN A 567 -8.43 23.05 -6.61
C GLN A 567 -7.69 22.19 -7.65
N ASN A 568 -8.03 20.90 -7.78
CA ASN A 568 -7.51 20.05 -8.86
C ASN A 568 -7.92 20.57 -10.24
N ALA A 569 -9.11 21.17 -10.36
CA ALA A 569 -9.57 21.79 -11.60
C ALA A 569 -8.83 23.10 -11.95
N SER A 570 -8.28 23.82 -10.95
CA SER A 570 -7.69 25.15 -11.17
C SER A 570 -6.17 25.16 -11.33
N ASN A 571 -5.42 24.18 -10.76
CA ASN A 571 -3.94 24.24 -10.71
C ASN A 571 -3.19 23.02 -11.27
N SER A 572 -3.85 21.88 -11.57
CA SER A 572 -3.18 20.67 -12.06
C SER A 572 -3.63 20.34 -13.48
N VAL A 573 -2.67 20.04 -14.37
CA VAL A 573 -2.99 19.57 -15.74
C VAL A 573 -3.65 18.21 -15.62
N LEU A 574 -4.92 18.11 -16.04
CA LEU A 574 -5.67 16.84 -15.99
C LEU A 574 -4.93 15.74 -16.76
N THR A 575 -4.49 14.70 -16.04
CA THR A 575 -3.89 13.51 -16.65
C THR A 575 -4.96 12.71 -17.39
N LYS A 576 -4.89 12.72 -18.73
CA LYS A 576 -5.76 11.91 -19.58
C LYS A 576 -5.15 10.53 -19.79
N PHE A 577 -5.86 9.49 -19.37
CA PHE A 577 -5.48 8.10 -19.61
C PHE A 577 -5.28 7.83 -21.11
N ARG A 578 -4.21 7.11 -21.44
CA ARG A 578 -3.94 6.60 -22.79
C ARG A 578 -3.65 5.10 -22.72
N LYS A 579 -4.48 4.33 -23.42
CA LYS A 579 -4.27 2.89 -23.59
C LYS A 579 -3.06 2.65 -24.49
N SER A 580 -2.23 1.68 -24.13
CA SER A 580 -1.05 1.32 -24.92
C SER A 580 -1.43 0.67 -26.27
N PRO A 581 -0.67 0.95 -27.35
CA PRO A 581 -0.76 0.18 -28.59
C PRO A 581 -0.50 -1.31 -28.36
N SER A 582 -1.21 -2.18 -29.09
CA SER A 582 -1.01 -3.63 -29.03
C SER A 582 0.37 -4.08 -29.52
N SER A 583 1.06 -3.28 -30.34
CA SER A 583 2.38 -3.59 -30.89
C SER A 583 3.52 -3.60 -29.87
N LEU A 584 3.35 -2.95 -28.72
CA LEU A 584 4.37 -2.87 -27.66
C LEU A 584 4.61 -4.22 -26.96
N GLY A 585 3.73 -5.20 -27.16
CA GLY A 585 3.79 -6.50 -26.51
C GLY A 585 3.32 -6.43 -25.06
N ASP A 586 3.68 -7.45 -24.28
CA ASP A 586 3.32 -7.59 -22.88
C ASP A 586 4.45 -7.10 -21.93
N ILE A 587 4.20 -7.17 -20.62
CA ILE A 587 5.21 -6.79 -19.62
C ILE A 587 6.45 -7.70 -19.67
N GLY A 588 6.29 -8.95 -20.12
CA GLY A 588 7.40 -9.88 -20.33
C GLY A 588 8.38 -9.37 -21.39
N SER A 589 7.84 -8.86 -22.51
CA SER A 589 8.62 -8.25 -23.59
C SER A 589 9.41 -7.04 -23.10
N LEU A 590 8.78 -6.15 -22.33
CA LEU A 590 9.43 -5.00 -21.70
C LEU A 590 10.58 -5.43 -20.76
N LYS A 591 10.33 -6.40 -19.88
CA LYS A 591 11.36 -6.92 -18.96
C LYS A 591 12.53 -7.52 -19.73
N HIS A 592 12.26 -8.30 -20.78
CA HIS A 592 13.29 -8.89 -21.62
C HIS A 592 14.18 -7.83 -22.30
N SER A 593 13.59 -6.77 -22.85
CA SER A 593 14.35 -5.65 -23.44
C SER A 593 15.24 -4.95 -22.40
N LEU A 594 14.77 -4.77 -21.17
CA LEU A 594 15.59 -4.17 -20.10
C LEU A 594 16.68 -5.12 -19.60
N MET A 595 16.40 -6.42 -19.48
CA MET A 595 17.40 -7.44 -19.09
C MET A 595 18.52 -7.54 -20.13
N SER A 596 18.17 -7.57 -21.41
CA SER A 596 19.15 -7.61 -22.51
C SER A 596 19.97 -6.32 -22.66
N LEU A 597 19.59 -5.23 -21.98
CA LEU A 597 20.40 -4.02 -21.83
C LEU A 597 21.22 -4.00 -20.53
N GLY A 598 21.13 -5.02 -19.66
CA GLY A 598 21.74 -4.98 -18.32
C GLY A 598 21.13 -3.89 -17.43
N CYS A 599 19.91 -3.44 -17.71
CA CYS A 599 19.20 -2.40 -16.96
C CYS A 599 18.40 -2.96 -15.77
N LEU A 600 18.25 -4.29 -15.67
CA LEU A 600 17.69 -4.96 -14.49
C LEU A 600 18.80 -5.69 -13.74
N PRO A 601 18.77 -5.68 -12.40
CA PRO A 601 19.70 -6.45 -11.59
C PRO A 601 19.43 -7.95 -11.69
N THR A 602 20.50 -8.75 -11.67
CA THR A 602 20.43 -10.21 -11.57
C THR A 602 20.21 -10.64 -10.11
N GLN A 603 19.86 -11.92 -9.90
CA GLN A 603 19.74 -12.47 -8.55
C GLN A 603 21.07 -12.41 -7.78
N ALA A 604 22.20 -12.63 -8.47
CA ALA A 604 23.53 -12.48 -7.87
C ALA A 604 23.79 -11.04 -7.41
N ASP A 605 23.45 -10.03 -8.23
CA ASP A 605 23.59 -8.61 -7.86
C ASP A 605 22.79 -8.26 -6.59
N GLN A 606 21.62 -8.87 -6.42
CA GLN A 606 20.74 -8.67 -5.25
C GLN A 606 21.36 -9.28 -3.99
N GLU A 607 21.81 -10.53 -4.08
CA GLU A 607 22.46 -11.23 -2.97
C GLU A 607 23.73 -10.51 -2.52
N ASP A 608 24.55 -10.05 -3.45
CA ASP A 608 25.82 -9.37 -3.13
C ASP A 608 25.57 -8.04 -2.41
N ARG A 609 24.61 -7.24 -2.87
CA ARG A 609 24.22 -5.99 -2.19
C ARG A 609 23.57 -6.23 -0.85
N SER A 610 22.73 -7.26 -0.72
CA SER A 610 22.12 -7.64 0.55
C SER A 610 23.18 -8.06 1.57
N LYS A 611 24.13 -8.92 1.18
CA LYS A 611 25.29 -9.33 1.99
C LYS A 611 26.15 -8.12 2.39
N ALA A 612 26.42 -7.21 1.45
CA ALA A 612 27.21 -6.01 1.71
C ALA A 612 26.51 -5.03 2.67
N PHE A 613 25.19 -4.83 2.52
CA PHE A 613 24.39 -3.98 3.41
C PHE A 613 24.33 -4.56 4.83
N GLN A 614 24.07 -5.86 4.97
CA GLN A 614 24.07 -6.56 6.26
C GLN A 614 25.44 -6.45 6.95
N LEU A 615 26.54 -6.57 6.18
CA LEU A 615 27.88 -6.39 6.71
C LEU A 615 28.08 -4.96 7.24
N LEU A 616 27.71 -3.93 6.48
CA LEU A 616 27.78 -2.53 6.92
C LEU A 616 26.96 -2.28 8.19
N GLN A 617 25.74 -2.81 8.23
CA GLN A 617 24.86 -2.71 9.39
C GLN A 617 25.48 -3.37 10.63
N SER A 618 26.05 -4.57 10.50
CA SER A 618 26.73 -5.26 11.61
C SER A 618 27.93 -4.47 12.15
N VAL A 619 28.68 -3.79 11.27
CA VAL A 619 29.87 -3.03 11.66
C VAL A 619 29.50 -1.71 12.35
N LEU A 620 28.43 -1.05 11.92
CA LEU A 620 28.03 0.26 12.44
C LEU A 620 27.10 0.16 13.66
N CYS A 621 26.15 -0.76 13.68
CA CYS A 621 25.07 -0.79 14.67
C CYS A 621 25.31 -1.78 15.83
N GLU A 622 26.10 -2.85 15.65
CA GLU A 622 26.31 -3.81 16.76
C GLU A 622 27.34 -3.29 17.78
N PRO A 623 27.09 -3.48 19.09
CA PRO A 623 28.08 -3.21 20.12
C PRO A 623 29.25 -4.20 20.02
N ASN A 624 30.46 -3.67 20.18
CA ASN A 624 31.69 -4.46 20.16
C ASN A 624 31.65 -5.52 21.28
N LYS A 625 31.50 -6.81 20.94
CA LYS A 625 31.51 -7.94 21.89
C LYS A 625 32.81 -8.06 22.71
N ASN A 626 33.85 -7.29 22.38
CA ASN A 626 35.17 -7.32 23.03
C ASN A 626 35.36 -6.27 24.14
N GLN A 627 34.33 -5.51 24.54
CA GLN A 627 34.39 -4.69 25.76
C GLN A 627 33.87 -5.51 26.95
N THR A 628 34.74 -5.64 27.94
CA THR A 628 34.62 -6.45 29.16
C THR A 628 33.30 -6.27 29.91
N ARG A 629 32.80 -7.40 30.45
CA ARG A 629 31.53 -7.67 31.16
C ARG A 629 31.08 -6.73 32.30
N HIS A 630 31.71 -5.58 32.55
CA HIS A 630 31.46 -4.77 33.75
C HIS A 630 30.80 -3.40 33.55
N GLN A 631 30.33 -3.04 32.35
CA GLN A 631 29.48 -1.86 32.17
C GLN A 631 28.34 -2.13 31.18
N LEU A 632 27.13 -2.38 31.71
CA LEU A 632 25.86 -2.27 30.96
C LEU A 632 25.60 -0.78 30.60
N ARG A 633 26.45 -0.18 29.78
CA ARG A 633 26.06 1.00 29.01
C ARG A 633 25.48 0.51 27.71
N THR A 634 24.17 0.72 27.53
CA THR A 634 23.51 0.61 26.24
C THR A 634 24.37 1.35 25.21
N GLY A 635 24.72 0.67 24.12
CA GLY A 635 25.45 1.32 23.02
C GLY A 635 24.65 2.50 22.47
N PRO A 636 25.26 3.36 21.63
CA PRO A 636 24.51 4.43 20.98
C PRO A 636 23.41 3.84 20.09
N ASP A 637 22.17 4.28 20.29
CA ASP A 637 21.03 3.88 19.46
C ASP A 637 21.22 4.45 18.04
N MET A 638 21.43 3.55 17.09
CA MET A 638 21.69 3.86 15.69
C MET A 638 20.91 2.95 14.77
N VAL A 639 20.26 3.55 13.78
CA VAL A 639 19.54 2.84 12.73
C VAL A 639 20.20 3.15 11.39
N LEU A 640 20.52 2.12 10.62
CA LEU A 640 20.99 2.26 9.25
C LEU A 640 19.82 2.07 8.28
N ILE A 641 19.54 3.08 7.46
CA ILE A 641 18.40 3.10 6.53
C ILE A 641 18.95 3.16 5.10
N PRO A 642 18.66 2.18 4.22
CA PRO A 642 18.96 2.30 2.81
C PRO A 642 18.02 3.33 2.16
N VAL A 643 18.58 4.30 1.47
CA VAL A 643 17.84 5.37 0.78
C VAL A 643 18.13 5.35 -0.73
N GLY A 644 17.66 6.38 -1.44
CA GLY A 644 17.95 6.52 -2.87
C GLY A 644 17.37 5.40 -3.74
N SER A 645 18.09 5.07 -4.82
CA SER A 645 17.62 4.12 -5.82
C SER A 645 17.53 2.69 -5.28
N TYR A 646 18.50 2.28 -4.44
CA TYR A 646 18.51 0.99 -3.76
C TYR A 646 17.34 0.88 -2.77
N GLY A 647 17.17 1.89 -1.90
CA GLY A 647 16.09 1.93 -0.93
C GLY A 647 14.69 1.83 -1.56
N LEU A 648 14.50 2.40 -2.76
CA LEU A 648 13.23 2.34 -3.50
C LEU A 648 13.06 1.08 -4.37
N GLY A 649 14.14 0.34 -4.63
CA GLY A 649 14.15 -0.84 -5.51
C GLY A 649 14.15 -0.48 -7.01
N VAL A 650 14.73 0.67 -7.38
CA VAL A 650 14.87 1.15 -8.77
C VAL A 650 16.35 1.30 -9.18
N TRP A 651 17.18 0.42 -8.62
CA TRP A 651 18.61 0.38 -8.84
C TRP A 651 18.97 -0.51 -10.04
N THR A 652 20.17 -0.28 -10.60
CA THR A 652 20.75 -1.07 -11.71
C THR A 652 22.09 -1.67 -11.23
N PRO A 653 22.68 -2.66 -11.94
CA PRO A 653 23.97 -3.25 -11.53
C PRO A 653 25.10 -2.24 -11.29
N GLU A 654 25.08 -1.09 -11.98
CA GLU A 654 26.04 0.01 -11.80
C GLU A 654 25.70 1.00 -10.66
N SER A 655 24.52 0.89 -10.05
CA SER A 655 24.07 1.85 -9.02
C SER A 655 24.78 1.58 -7.69
N ASP A 656 25.13 2.67 -7.02
CA ASP A 656 25.58 2.73 -5.64
C ASP A 656 24.44 2.46 -4.65
N VAL A 657 24.81 2.19 -3.41
CA VAL A 657 23.88 2.02 -2.29
C VAL A 657 23.99 3.23 -1.35
N ASP A 658 23.02 4.12 -1.44
CA ASP A 658 22.90 5.26 -0.52
C ASP A 658 22.40 4.79 0.85
N CYS A 659 23.10 5.15 1.91
CA CYS A 659 22.79 4.80 3.29
C CYS A 659 22.72 6.02 4.19
N LEU A 660 21.62 6.16 4.93
CA LEU A 660 21.47 7.15 5.99
C LEU A 660 21.51 6.46 7.35
N CYS A 661 22.53 6.76 8.15
CA CYS A 661 22.55 6.39 9.56
C CYS A 661 21.88 7.48 10.39
N VAL A 662 20.92 7.10 11.25
CA VAL A 662 20.21 7.99 12.16
C VAL A 662 20.52 7.57 13.59
N GLY A 663 20.88 8.49 14.46
CA GLY A 663 21.17 8.16 15.85
C GLY A 663 21.07 9.32 16.82
N ASN A 664 21.44 9.04 18.07
CA ASN A 664 21.34 9.97 19.19
C ASN A 664 22.64 10.75 19.52
N ILE A 665 23.72 10.55 18.76
CA ILE A 665 25.03 11.21 18.99
C ILE A 665 25.30 12.32 17.99
N SER A 666 26.32 13.13 18.25
CA SER A 666 26.74 14.17 17.30
C SER A 666 27.43 13.56 16.06
N ALA A 667 27.32 14.25 14.92
CA ALA A 667 27.95 13.80 13.68
C ALA A 667 29.47 13.61 13.82
N LYS A 668 30.15 14.47 14.59
CA LYS A 668 31.59 14.36 14.86
C LYS A 668 31.94 13.04 15.54
N ILE A 669 31.21 12.68 16.59
CA ILE A 669 31.42 11.43 17.32
C ILE A 669 31.07 10.25 16.43
N PHE A 670 29.97 10.32 15.67
CA PHE A 670 29.59 9.27 14.73
C PHE A 670 30.69 8.97 13.72
N PHE A 671 31.18 9.97 12.98
CA PHE A 671 32.17 9.73 11.93
C PHE A 671 33.50 9.23 12.50
N ALA A 672 33.94 9.72 13.68
CA ALA A 672 35.13 9.20 14.35
C ALA A 672 34.96 7.70 14.69
N LEU A 673 33.82 7.33 15.27
CA LEU A 673 33.50 5.93 15.60
C LEU A 673 33.36 5.06 14.35
N ALA A 674 32.63 5.54 13.33
CA ALA A 674 32.37 4.84 12.09
C ALA A 674 33.69 4.56 11.36
N ILE A 675 34.55 5.56 11.19
CA ILE A 675 35.86 5.39 10.53
C ILE A 675 36.72 4.37 11.28
N SER A 676 36.78 4.44 12.61
CA SER A 676 37.52 3.47 13.42
C SER A 676 36.99 2.03 13.23
N ARG A 677 35.66 1.84 13.26
CA ARG A 677 35.01 0.55 13.07
C ARG A 677 35.22 0.00 11.65
N LEU A 678 35.07 0.85 10.63
CA LEU A 678 35.26 0.49 9.22
C LEU A 678 36.72 0.12 8.92
N ARG A 679 37.70 0.87 9.44
CA ARG A 679 39.13 0.54 9.29
C ARG A 679 39.47 -0.83 9.91
N ARG A 680 38.92 -1.13 11.09
CA ARG A 680 39.10 -2.45 11.73
C ARG A 680 38.42 -3.58 10.94
N ALA A 681 37.34 -3.29 10.24
CA ALA A 681 36.61 -4.23 9.40
C ALA A 681 37.22 -4.40 7.99
N LYS A 682 38.41 -3.84 7.70
CA LYS A 682 39.05 -3.94 6.38
C LYS A 682 39.25 -5.39 5.92
N SER A 683 39.62 -6.29 6.84
CA SER A 683 39.77 -7.73 6.56
C SER A 683 38.45 -8.44 6.24
N ARG A 684 37.30 -7.85 6.55
CA ARG A 684 35.96 -8.38 6.25
C ARG A 684 35.44 -7.96 4.87
N GLY A 685 36.24 -7.23 4.08
CA GLY A 685 35.88 -6.81 2.73
C GLY A 685 35.31 -5.39 2.60
N ILE A 686 35.53 -4.52 3.61
CA ILE A 686 35.14 -3.10 3.59
C ILE A 686 36.38 -2.22 3.34
N SER A 687 36.27 -1.23 2.46
CA SER A 687 37.27 -0.17 2.32
C SER A 687 36.63 1.21 2.27
N ILE A 688 37.30 2.19 2.88
CA ILE A 688 36.93 3.60 2.74
C ILE A 688 37.60 4.10 1.47
N LEU A 689 36.81 4.49 0.47
CA LEU A 689 37.32 5.08 -0.78
C LEU A 689 37.68 6.55 -0.57
N ARG A 690 36.80 7.29 0.13
CA ARG A 690 36.95 8.74 0.31
C ARG A 690 36.11 9.28 1.47
N ILE A 691 36.61 10.34 2.10
CA ILE A 691 35.85 11.20 3.03
C ILE A 691 35.48 12.51 2.31
N VAL A 692 34.19 12.74 2.07
CA VAL A 692 33.70 13.95 1.42
C VAL A 692 33.28 14.96 2.46
N ARG A 693 33.88 16.15 2.44
CA ARG A 693 33.51 17.29 3.27
C ARG A 693 32.88 18.37 2.40
N ALA A 694 31.55 18.49 2.47
CA ALA A 694 30.78 19.49 1.73
C ALA A 694 30.08 20.45 2.69
N LYS A 695 29.54 21.56 2.16
CA LYS A 695 28.68 22.48 2.94
C LYS A 695 27.46 21.79 3.56
N THR A 696 27.04 20.66 2.98
CA THR A 696 25.92 19.83 3.45
C THR A 696 26.31 18.86 4.57
N GLY A 697 27.60 18.73 4.89
CA GLY A 697 28.14 17.84 5.92
C GLY A 697 29.19 16.86 5.41
N ILE A 698 29.55 15.91 6.28
CA ILE A 698 30.48 14.82 5.98
C ILE A 698 29.69 13.64 5.37
N MET A 699 30.28 12.99 4.36
CA MET A 699 29.81 11.75 3.75
C MET A 699 30.99 10.82 3.53
N LEU A 700 30.80 9.51 3.69
CA LEU A 700 31.82 8.50 3.41
C LEU A 700 31.45 7.72 2.15
N GLU A 701 32.35 7.71 1.17
CA GLU A 701 32.27 6.81 0.02
C GLU A 701 33.04 5.52 0.38
N LEU A 702 32.37 4.37 0.32
CA LEU A 702 32.89 3.07 0.73
C LEU A 702 32.81 2.06 -0.43
N SER A 703 33.65 1.03 -0.39
CA SER A 703 33.51 -0.17 -1.22
C SER A 703 33.40 -1.39 -0.31
N ILE A 704 32.35 -2.19 -0.48
CA ILE A 704 32.07 -3.38 0.30
C ILE A 704 31.79 -4.52 -0.67
N PHE A 705 32.66 -5.53 -0.72
CA PHE A 705 32.58 -6.59 -1.74
C PHE A 705 32.44 -6.05 -3.18
N ALA A 706 33.21 -4.99 -3.51
CA ALA A 706 33.16 -4.26 -4.77
C ALA A 706 31.84 -3.49 -5.07
N VAL A 707 30.88 -3.48 -4.15
CA VAL A 707 29.70 -2.62 -4.21
C VAL A 707 30.02 -1.26 -3.60
N LYS A 708 29.69 -0.18 -4.31
CA LYS A 708 29.88 1.21 -3.84
C LYS A 708 28.76 1.62 -2.89
N PHE A 709 29.12 2.26 -1.78
CA PHE A 709 28.19 2.76 -0.76
C PHE A 709 28.48 4.22 -0.43
N ASP A 710 27.41 5.02 -0.29
CA ASP A 710 27.47 6.40 0.18
C ASP A 710 26.81 6.50 1.56
N LEU A 711 27.62 6.72 2.60
CA LEU A 711 27.16 6.75 3.99
C LEU A 711 27.07 8.19 4.52
N GLN A 712 25.86 8.58 4.91
CA GLN A 712 25.54 9.85 5.56
C GLN A 712 25.04 9.63 7.00
N TYR A 713 25.08 10.70 7.80
CA TYR A 713 24.61 10.67 9.19
C TYR A 713 23.67 11.82 9.54
N CYS A 714 22.59 11.49 10.24
CA CYS A 714 21.61 12.41 10.80
C CYS A 714 21.48 12.21 12.32
N ALA A 715 21.75 13.27 13.09
CA ALA A 715 21.52 13.28 14.53
C ALA A 715 20.03 13.59 14.81
N ALA A 716 19.24 12.55 15.06
CA ALA A 716 17.80 12.64 15.35
C ALA A 716 17.38 11.54 16.33
N ALA A 717 17.58 11.79 17.63
CA ALA A 717 17.41 10.81 18.69
C ALA A 717 16.00 10.19 18.73
N LEU A 718 14.95 11.03 18.74
CA LEU A 718 13.55 10.58 18.77
C LEU A 718 13.18 9.73 17.54
N VAL A 719 13.80 10.02 16.40
CA VAL A 719 13.57 9.26 15.16
C VAL A 719 14.25 7.91 15.25
N ALA A 720 15.48 7.83 15.77
CA ALA A 720 16.19 6.57 15.97
C ALA A 720 15.48 5.66 17.00
N GLU A 721 14.99 6.24 18.10
CA GLU A 721 14.29 5.52 19.17
C GLU A 721 12.97 4.90 18.70
N LYS A 722 12.20 5.63 17.87
CA LYS A 722 10.85 5.23 17.44
C LYS A 722 10.80 4.66 16.01
N TYR A 723 11.96 4.40 15.41
CA TYR A 723 12.02 3.79 14.08
C TYR A 723 11.55 2.32 14.15
N PRO A 724 10.79 1.81 13.16
CA PRO A 724 10.36 2.47 11.91
C PRO A 724 9.05 3.26 12.02
N ASP A 725 8.28 3.09 13.10
CA ASP A 725 6.90 3.57 13.21
C ASP A 725 6.79 5.10 13.05
N ILE A 726 7.77 5.85 13.56
CA ILE A 726 7.83 7.32 13.44
C ILE A 726 7.78 7.84 11.99
N MET A 727 8.26 7.06 11.02
CA MET A 727 8.24 7.47 9.61
C MET A 727 6.82 7.58 9.04
N ASN A 728 5.83 7.01 9.73
CA ASN A 728 4.43 7.11 9.34
C ASN A 728 3.74 8.38 9.85
N HIS A 729 4.36 9.10 10.79
CA HIS A 729 3.77 10.26 11.45
C HIS A 729 3.72 11.50 10.55
N PRO A 730 2.78 12.44 10.78
CA PRO A 730 2.69 13.68 10.01
C PRO A 730 3.93 14.57 10.22
N ALA A 731 4.17 15.48 9.29
CA ALA A 731 5.32 16.39 9.38
C ALA A 731 5.29 17.36 10.57
N THR A 732 4.14 17.48 11.24
CA THR A 732 3.95 18.28 12.47
C THR A 732 4.34 17.53 13.74
N ASP A 733 4.72 16.25 13.66
CA ASP A 733 5.16 15.48 14.82
C ASP A 733 6.41 16.13 15.47
N PRO A 734 6.47 16.25 16.82
CA PRO A 734 7.61 16.81 17.53
C PRO A 734 8.96 16.16 17.18
N ALA A 735 8.99 14.89 16.79
CA ALA A 735 10.22 14.21 16.36
C ALA A 735 10.85 14.84 15.10
N PHE A 736 10.06 15.57 14.30
CA PHE A 736 10.52 16.30 13.12
C PHE A 736 10.73 17.80 13.38
N ASN A 737 10.63 18.26 14.63
CA ASN A 737 11.02 19.63 15.00
C ASN A 737 12.55 19.75 15.10
N LEU A 738 13.22 19.63 13.95
CA LEU A 738 14.66 19.60 13.81
C LEU A 738 15.13 20.81 12.97
N PRO A 739 16.39 21.28 13.14
CA PRO A 739 16.96 22.31 12.29
C PRO A 739 16.86 21.96 10.80
N ALA A 740 16.70 22.97 9.93
CA ALA A 740 16.52 22.77 8.49
C ALA A 740 17.63 21.89 7.87
N GLN A 741 18.88 22.06 8.27
CA GLN A 741 20.01 21.23 7.80
C GLN A 741 19.87 19.74 8.20
N THR A 742 19.41 19.46 9.42
CA THR A 742 19.14 18.08 9.88
C THR A 742 17.95 17.48 9.14
N LEU A 743 16.89 18.28 8.93
CA LEU A 743 15.74 17.89 8.11
C LEU A 743 16.13 17.59 6.66
N SER A 744 17.03 18.36 6.05
CA SER A 744 17.55 18.07 4.70
C SER A 744 18.22 16.70 4.63
N LYS A 745 18.95 16.28 5.67
CA LYS A 745 19.58 14.95 5.74
C LYS A 745 18.57 13.83 5.99
N LEU A 746 17.51 14.11 6.74
CA LEU A 746 16.45 13.14 7.02
C LEU A 746 15.44 13.00 5.87
N LYS A 747 15.33 14.03 5.01
CA LYS A 747 14.39 14.12 3.90
C LYS A 747 14.39 12.89 2.98
N PRO A 748 15.54 12.32 2.54
CA PRO A 748 15.54 11.12 1.68
C PRO A 748 14.85 9.91 2.34
N ALA A 749 15.04 9.70 3.65
CA ALA A 749 14.38 8.61 4.37
C ALA A 749 12.88 8.84 4.51
N ARG A 750 12.46 10.09 4.78
CA ARG A 750 11.03 10.46 4.89
C ARG A 750 10.29 10.38 3.56
N ASP A 751 10.89 10.90 2.50
CA ASP A 751 10.35 10.80 1.15
C ASP A 751 10.25 9.33 0.72
N LEU A 752 11.29 8.52 0.98
CA LEU A 752 11.26 7.10 0.68
C LEU A 752 10.14 6.36 1.43
N ALA A 753 10.00 6.60 2.74
CA ALA A 753 8.94 5.99 3.54
C ALA A 753 7.54 6.35 3.01
N TYR A 754 7.34 7.62 2.63
CA TYR A 754 6.10 8.07 2.00
C TYR A 754 5.85 7.40 0.64
N LEU A 755 6.87 7.30 -0.21
CA LEU A 755 6.75 6.67 -1.51
C LEU A 755 6.39 5.19 -1.38
N LYS A 756 7.07 4.46 -0.49
CA LYS A 756 6.78 3.04 -0.23
C LYS A 756 5.35 2.80 0.24
N ARG A 757 4.83 3.64 1.12
CA ARG A 757 3.47 3.48 1.65
C ARG A 757 2.36 3.95 0.71
N SER A 758 2.65 4.81 -0.26
CA SER A 758 1.60 5.51 -1.04
C SER A 758 1.57 5.23 -2.53
N ILE A 759 2.64 4.69 -3.12
CA ILE A 759 2.61 4.21 -4.50
C ILE A 759 1.61 3.05 -4.57
N PRO A 760 0.62 3.08 -5.49
CA PRO A 760 -0.46 2.10 -5.52
C PRO A 760 0.01 0.69 -5.88
N ASP A 761 0.92 0.57 -6.85
CA ASP A 761 1.59 -0.68 -7.20
C ASP A 761 3.10 -0.44 -7.40
N MET A 762 3.89 -0.95 -6.47
CA MET A 762 5.35 -0.77 -6.47
C MET A 762 6.04 -1.57 -7.58
N ALA A 763 5.50 -2.73 -7.99
CA ALA A 763 6.06 -3.51 -9.08
C ALA A 763 5.91 -2.78 -10.42
N LYS A 764 4.72 -2.20 -10.68
CA LYS A 764 4.48 -1.33 -11.86
C LYS A 764 5.42 -0.13 -11.85
N TYR A 765 5.49 0.56 -10.71
CA TYR A 765 6.31 1.75 -10.55
C TYR A 765 7.79 1.47 -10.82
N ARG A 766 8.34 0.36 -10.29
CA ARG A 766 9.76 0.03 -10.44
C ARG A 766 10.15 -0.19 -11.89
N ILE A 767 9.39 -1.02 -12.62
CA ILE A 767 9.66 -1.30 -14.03
C ILE A 767 9.50 -0.04 -14.88
N ALA A 768 8.44 0.75 -14.65
CA ALA A 768 8.26 2.03 -15.34
C ALA A 768 9.41 3.00 -15.06
N HIS A 769 9.84 3.14 -13.81
CA HIS A 769 10.98 3.99 -13.43
C HIS A 769 12.28 3.53 -14.10
N LEU A 770 12.56 2.22 -14.12
CA LEU A 770 13.76 1.66 -14.73
C LEU A 770 13.77 1.87 -16.25
N LEU A 771 12.63 1.74 -16.94
CA LEU A 771 12.52 2.13 -18.36
C LEU A 771 12.82 3.62 -18.53
N LEU A 772 12.20 4.50 -17.74
CA LEU A 772 12.42 5.95 -17.86
C LEU A 772 13.88 6.33 -17.55
N LYS A 773 14.53 5.65 -16.61
CA LYS A 773 15.96 5.81 -16.31
C LYS A 773 16.82 5.35 -17.49
N ALA A 774 16.53 4.20 -18.07
CA ALA A 774 17.23 3.67 -19.25
C ALA A 774 17.08 4.60 -20.47
N TRP A 775 15.86 5.05 -20.75
CA TRP A 775 15.56 6.05 -21.78
C TRP A 775 16.29 7.37 -21.54
N ALA A 776 16.22 7.92 -20.33
CA ALA A 776 16.87 9.20 -20.03
C ALA A 776 18.40 9.09 -20.15
N LYS A 777 19.00 8.01 -19.65
CA LYS A 777 20.44 7.76 -19.79
C LYS A 777 20.85 7.59 -21.26
N SER A 778 20.15 6.75 -22.03
CA SER A 778 20.51 6.46 -23.42
C SER A 778 20.42 7.69 -24.32
N ARG A 779 19.53 8.64 -24.02
CA ARG A 779 19.31 9.88 -24.79
C ARG A 779 20.11 11.09 -24.31
N GLY A 780 20.99 10.91 -23.30
CA GLY A 780 21.79 12.00 -22.74
C GLY A 780 20.95 13.01 -21.93
N LEU A 781 19.90 12.54 -21.25
CA LEU A 781 18.97 13.34 -20.43
C LEU A 781 19.11 13.06 -18.92
N TYR A 782 20.12 12.31 -18.50
CA TYR A 782 20.27 11.84 -17.12
C TYR A 782 21.56 12.36 -16.48
N SER A 783 21.48 13.49 -15.78
CA SER A 783 22.47 13.98 -14.82
C SER A 783 21.98 15.30 -14.19
N SER A 784 21.61 15.27 -12.91
CA SER A 784 21.14 16.47 -12.19
C SER A 784 22.19 17.58 -12.08
N LYS A 785 23.48 17.23 -12.13
CA LYS A 785 24.60 18.18 -12.17
C LYS A 785 24.57 19.08 -13.41
N PHE A 786 24.17 18.51 -14.55
CA PHE A 786 24.05 19.22 -15.82
C PHE A 786 22.66 19.85 -16.03
N GLY A 787 21.83 19.92 -14.99
CA GLY A 787 20.48 20.50 -15.10
C GLY A 787 19.49 19.63 -15.85
N LEU A 788 19.78 18.33 -15.99
CA LEU A 788 18.93 17.32 -16.60
C LEU A 788 18.25 16.47 -15.52
N LEU A 789 17.58 15.37 -15.91
CA LEU A 789 16.86 14.52 -14.96
C LEU A 789 17.82 13.75 -14.05
N GLY A 790 17.45 13.58 -12.79
CA GLY A 790 17.99 12.60 -11.86
C GLY A 790 16.92 11.60 -11.41
N GLY A 791 17.30 10.61 -10.59
CA GLY A 791 16.36 9.58 -10.09
C GLY A 791 15.15 10.18 -9.38
N ILE A 792 15.35 11.16 -8.49
CA ILE A 792 14.24 11.83 -7.79
C ILE A 792 13.33 12.61 -8.74
N ASN A 793 13.87 13.20 -9.81
CA ASN A 793 13.08 13.94 -10.80
C ASN A 793 12.13 13.01 -11.56
N ILE A 794 12.61 11.82 -11.95
CA ILE A 794 11.77 10.77 -12.54
C ILE A 794 10.66 10.37 -11.57
N SER A 795 10.97 10.17 -10.28
CA SER A 795 9.96 9.84 -9.27
C SER A 795 8.89 10.92 -9.15
N VAL A 796 9.29 12.20 -9.08
CA VAL A 796 8.35 13.33 -8.97
C VAL A 796 7.45 13.44 -10.20
N MET A 797 7.94 13.08 -11.39
CA MET A 797 7.12 13.07 -12.61
C MET A 797 6.21 11.84 -12.73
N LEU A 798 6.67 10.67 -12.29
CA LEU A 798 5.97 9.39 -12.48
C LEU A 798 4.91 9.13 -11.40
N VAL A 799 5.21 9.43 -10.13
CA VAL A 799 4.31 9.14 -9.00
C VAL A 799 2.93 9.80 -9.16
N PRO A 800 2.81 11.09 -9.55
CA PRO A 800 1.50 11.70 -9.80
C PRO A 800 0.70 10.96 -10.87
N ILE A 801 1.34 10.48 -11.94
CA ILE A 801 0.66 9.69 -13.00
C ILE A 801 0.13 8.37 -12.44
N CYS A 802 0.97 7.60 -11.74
CA CYS A 802 0.55 6.34 -11.14
C CYS A 802 -0.62 6.54 -10.16
N LYS A 803 -0.55 7.57 -9.32
CA LYS A 803 -1.55 7.88 -8.31
C LYS A 803 -2.86 8.38 -8.91
N LEU A 804 -2.81 9.29 -9.88
CA LEU A 804 -4.01 9.84 -10.52
C LEU A 804 -4.74 8.80 -11.35
N LEU A 805 -4.02 7.93 -12.07
CA LEU A 805 -4.65 6.81 -12.80
C LEU A 805 -5.36 5.86 -11.84
N ALA A 806 -4.72 5.50 -10.72
CA ALA A 806 -5.32 4.65 -9.69
C ALA A 806 -6.52 5.33 -8.98
N TYR A 807 -6.40 6.63 -8.66
CA TYR A 807 -7.46 7.41 -8.01
C TYR A 807 -8.72 7.50 -8.89
N ASN A 808 -8.54 7.64 -10.20
CA ASN A 808 -9.64 7.68 -11.17
C ASN A 808 -10.24 6.29 -11.49
N GLY A 809 -9.83 5.23 -10.79
CA GLY A 809 -10.36 3.88 -10.97
C GLY A 809 -9.95 3.20 -12.29
N ALA A 810 -8.91 3.69 -12.96
CA ALA A 810 -8.44 3.08 -14.20
C ALA A 810 -7.65 1.79 -13.89
N ASN A 811 -8.11 0.64 -14.39
CA ASN A 811 -7.31 -0.58 -14.37
C ASN A 811 -6.22 -0.48 -15.44
N VAL A 812 -5.02 -0.07 -15.04
CA VAL A 812 -3.89 0.24 -15.94
C VAL A 812 -2.70 -0.67 -15.70
N GLY A 813 -2.14 -1.22 -16.78
CA GLY A 813 -0.88 -1.96 -16.73
C GLY A 813 0.33 -1.03 -16.70
N THR A 814 1.53 -1.60 -16.50
CA THR A 814 2.80 -0.85 -16.54
C THR A 814 3.01 -0.13 -17.88
N ILE A 815 2.62 -0.76 -18.98
CA ILE A 815 2.75 -0.22 -20.35
C ILE A 815 1.83 0.99 -20.53
N ASP A 816 0.58 0.93 -20.04
CA ASP A 816 -0.35 2.06 -20.11
C ASP A 816 0.15 3.27 -19.30
N ILE A 817 0.77 3.03 -18.14
CA ILE A 817 1.39 4.09 -17.32
C ILE A 817 2.49 4.80 -18.12
N LEU A 818 3.34 4.04 -18.83
CA LEU A 818 4.42 4.58 -19.64
C LEU A 818 3.91 5.37 -20.86
N THR A 819 2.93 4.81 -21.59
CA THR A 819 2.29 5.52 -22.71
C THR A 819 1.62 6.81 -22.23
N THR A 820 0.92 6.76 -21.10
CA THR A 820 0.30 7.94 -20.48
C THR A 820 1.35 8.96 -20.04
N PHE A 821 2.48 8.53 -19.47
CA PHE A 821 3.57 9.41 -19.03
C PHE A 821 4.12 10.24 -20.19
N PHE A 822 4.54 9.60 -21.29
CA PHE A 822 5.11 10.31 -22.44
C PHE A 822 4.07 11.22 -23.10
N HIS A 823 2.82 10.76 -23.19
CA HIS A 823 1.73 11.57 -23.74
C HIS A 823 1.37 12.76 -22.85
N HIS A 824 1.42 12.63 -21.53
CA HIS A 824 1.12 13.72 -20.61
C HIS A 824 2.18 14.82 -20.69
N TYR A 825 3.47 14.45 -20.72
CA TYR A 825 4.55 15.41 -20.67
C TYR A 825 5.00 15.97 -22.03
N ARG A 826 4.51 15.45 -23.17
CA ARG A 826 4.93 15.93 -24.52
C ARG A 826 4.69 17.43 -24.74
N ASN A 827 3.56 17.96 -24.25
CA ASN A 827 3.13 19.35 -24.46
C ASN A 827 2.97 20.08 -23.11
N PHE A 828 3.66 19.63 -22.07
CA PHE A 828 3.56 20.23 -20.74
C PHE A 828 4.20 21.63 -20.72
N ASP A 829 3.44 22.65 -20.30
CA ASP A 829 3.97 24.01 -20.14
C ASP A 829 4.86 24.10 -18.88
N TRP A 830 6.13 23.73 -19.02
CA TRP A 830 7.13 23.77 -17.95
C TRP A 830 7.34 25.17 -17.37
N ARG A 831 7.01 26.23 -18.11
CA ARG A 831 7.21 27.64 -17.70
C ARG A 831 6.10 28.12 -16.76
N ARG A 832 4.88 27.62 -16.92
CA ARG A 832 3.73 28.04 -16.11
C ARG A 832 3.34 27.00 -15.07
N ASN A 833 3.42 25.72 -15.42
CA ASN A 833 2.92 24.64 -14.57
C ASN A 833 4.02 24.06 -13.67
N MET A 834 3.58 23.44 -12.57
CA MET A 834 4.44 22.72 -11.63
C MET A 834 4.00 21.26 -11.59
N VAL A 835 4.97 20.36 -11.40
CA VAL A 835 4.69 18.93 -11.19
C VAL A 835 4.80 18.63 -9.71
N PHE A 836 3.77 18.02 -9.14
CA PHE A 836 3.69 17.66 -7.73
C PHE A 836 2.71 16.50 -7.53
N ASP A 837 2.81 15.81 -6.39
CA ASP A 837 1.84 14.80 -5.98
C ASP A 837 0.60 15.48 -5.35
N PRO A 838 -0.56 15.52 -6.04
CA PRO A 838 -1.74 16.20 -5.52
C PRO A 838 -2.29 15.53 -4.26
N LEU A 839 -2.12 14.21 -4.10
CA LEU A 839 -2.61 13.48 -2.94
C LEU A 839 -1.72 13.65 -1.70
N PHE A 840 -0.50 14.17 -1.88
CA PHE A 840 0.35 14.63 -0.78
C PHE A 840 0.09 16.11 -0.45
N HIS A 841 0.13 16.96 -1.48
CA HIS A 841 0.05 18.41 -1.33
C HIS A 841 -1.40 18.87 -1.35
N GLY A 842 -2.07 18.79 -0.20
CA GLY A 842 -3.46 19.26 -0.09
C GLY A 842 -3.66 20.75 -0.42
N THR A 843 -2.70 21.60 -0.05
CA THR A 843 -2.63 23.00 -0.51
C THR A 843 -1.18 23.38 -0.70
N ILE A 844 -0.80 23.76 -1.92
CA ILE A 844 0.59 24.07 -2.26
C ILE A 844 0.96 25.45 -1.69
N LYS A 845 1.81 25.46 -0.66
CA LYS A 845 2.42 26.68 -0.12
C LYS A 845 3.77 26.99 -0.80
N TYR A 846 3.85 26.78 -2.12
CA TYR A 846 5.05 27.01 -2.91
C TYR A 846 4.83 28.15 -3.90
N HIS A 847 5.75 29.12 -3.90
CA HIS A 847 5.73 30.24 -4.83
C HIS A 847 6.89 30.09 -5.80
N ARG A 848 6.57 29.86 -7.08
CA ARG A 848 7.57 29.78 -8.15
C ARG A 848 8.26 31.11 -8.35
N THR A 849 9.58 31.07 -8.44
CA THR A 849 10.40 32.23 -8.79
C THR A 849 10.68 32.29 -10.29
N GLN A 850 11.00 33.48 -10.82
CA GLN A 850 11.31 33.65 -12.25
C GLN A 850 12.62 32.95 -12.67
N ARG A 851 13.49 32.59 -11.72
CA ARG A 851 14.76 31.89 -11.99
C ARG A 851 14.54 30.40 -12.26
N GLU A 852 13.40 29.86 -11.84
CA GLU A 852 13.12 28.43 -11.93
C GLU A 852 12.53 28.09 -13.29
N SER A 853 13.35 27.48 -14.14
CA SER A 853 12.92 27.03 -15.46
C SER A 853 11.97 25.82 -15.35
N MET A 854 12.18 24.96 -14.36
CA MET A 854 11.42 23.73 -14.09
C MET A 854 11.08 23.61 -12.61
N CYS A 855 9.84 23.25 -12.28
CA CYS A 855 9.37 23.07 -10.91
C CYS A 855 8.89 21.63 -10.70
N LEU A 856 9.76 20.81 -10.12
CA LEU A 856 9.44 19.44 -9.70
C LEU A 856 9.41 19.37 -8.18
N LEU A 857 8.21 19.49 -7.61
CA LEU A 857 8.03 19.56 -6.16
C LEU A 857 8.03 18.14 -5.56
N GLY A 858 9.02 17.85 -4.72
CA GLY A 858 9.07 16.67 -3.87
C GLY A 858 8.07 16.72 -2.72
N TRP A 859 8.23 15.86 -1.73
CA TRP A 859 7.25 15.68 -0.65
C TRP A 859 7.60 16.50 0.59
N HIS A 860 8.64 16.14 1.34
CA HIS A 860 8.95 16.82 2.60
C HIS A 860 9.83 18.07 2.41
N THR A 861 9.74 19.01 3.34
CA THR A 861 10.64 20.18 3.44
C THR A 861 11.92 19.84 4.22
N PRO A 862 13.01 20.64 4.11
CA PRO A 862 13.18 21.85 3.27
C PRO A 862 13.59 21.52 1.82
N SER A 863 13.44 22.50 0.92
CA SER A 863 13.72 22.41 -0.53
C SER A 863 12.78 21.48 -1.29
N LEU A 864 11.57 21.98 -1.59
CA LEU A 864 10.56 21.25 -2.35
C LEU A 864 10.95 21.07 -3.81
N ASN A 865 11.39 22.12 -4.51
CA ASN A 865 11.80 21.98 -5.90
C ASN A 865 13.12 21.19 -6.01
N THR A 866 13.05 20.04 -6.66
CA THR A 866 14.17 19.11 -6.88
C THR A 866 14.92 19.38 -8.20
N ALA A 867 14.48 20.35 -8.99
CA ALA A 867 15.01 20.66 -10.33
C ALA A 867 15.70 22.05 -10.40
N LEU A 868 16.35 22.49 -9.32
CA LEU A 868 16.95 23.83 -9.21
C LEU A 868 18.05 24.11 -10.26
N ASN A 869 18.73 23.06 -10.74
CA ASN A 869 19.76 23.20 -11.77
C ASN A 869 19.19 23.22 -13.20
N ALA A 870 17.88 23.04 -13.39
CA ALA A 870 17.30 23.04 -14.73
C ALA A 870 17.38 24.43 -15.37
N SER A 871 17.76 24.46 -16.65
CA SER A 871 17.82 25.66 -17.46
C SER A 871 16.81 25.56 -18.61
N TYR A 872 16.51 26.68 -19.27
CA TYR A 872 15.67 26.68 -20.46
C TYR A 872 16.17 25.69 -21.54
N SER A 873 17.47 25.67 -21.79
CA SER A 873 18.13 24.79 -22.75
C SER A 873 17.95 23.30 -22.44
N THR A 874 18.08 22.91 -21.17
CA THR A 874 17.90 21.51 -20.75
C THR A 874 16.43 21.08 -20.81
N ILE A 875 15.50 21.97 -20.50
CA ILE A 875 14.05 21.72 -20.62
C ILE A 875 13.62 21.62 -22.08
N HIS A 876 14.17 22.47 -22.95
CA HIS A 876 13.91 22.39 -24.39
C HIS A 876 14.33 21.00 -24.92
N THR A 877 15.52 20.55 -24.56
CA THR A 877 16.01 19.21 -24.92
C THR A 877 15.11 18.10 -24.36
N LEU A 878 14.71 18.19 -23.09
CA LEU A 878 13.79 17.24 -22.46
C LEU A 878 12.43 17.20 -23.19
N SER A 879 11.86 18.37 -23.50
CA SER A 879 10.57 18.48 -24.18
C SER A 879 10.61 17.89 -25.58
N ALA A 880 11.67 18.15 -26.34
CA ALA A 880 11.88 17.57 -27.66
C ALA A 880 11.95 16.03 -27.61
N GLU A 881 12.67 15.47 -26.64
CA GLU A 881 12.79 14.01 -26.51
C GLU A 881 11.50 13.36 -25.96
N LEU A 882 10.72 14.05 -25.12
CA LEU A 882 9.40 13.60 -24.69
C LEU A 882 8.40 13.58 -25.85
N MET A 883 8.40 14.61 -26.71
CA MET A 883 7.61 14.63 -27.94
C MET A 883 8.00 13.47 -28.86
N ARG A 884 9.30 13.31 -29.13
CA ARG A 884 9.82 12.21 -29.94
C ARG A 884 9.39 10.84 -29.39
N ALA A 885 9.51 10.63 -28.08
CA ALA A 885 9.10 9.38 -27.44
C ALA A 885 7.58 9.15 -27.57
N SER A 886 6.76 10.17 -27.34
CA SER A 886 5.31 10.06 -27.53
C SER A 886 4.93 9.76 -28.98
N ASP A 887 5.63 10.35 -29.96
CA ASP A 887 5.33 10.15 -31.37
C ASP A 887 5.74 8.73 -31.82
N LEU A 888 6.89 8.23 -31.36
CA LEU A 888 7.28 6.83 -31.57
C LEU A 888 6.28 5.84 -30.96
N LEU A 889 5.79 6.09 -29.74
CA LEU A 889 4.77 5.26 -29.11
C LEU A 889 3.40 5.35 -29.82
N SER A 890 3.22 6.31 -30.74
CA SER A 890 2.00 6.43 -31.54
C SER A 890 2.12 5.76 -32.92
N GLN A 891 3.32 5.31 -33.32
CA GLN A 891 3.55 4.62 -34.59
C GLN A 891 3.15 3.13 -34.50
N GLU A 892 2.58 2.61 -35.58
CA GLU A 892 2.24 1.19 -35.68
C GLU A 892 3.50 0.32 -35.79
N GLY A 893 3.52 -0.82 -35.10
CA GLY A 893 4.61 -1.81 -35.18
C GLY A 893 5.81 -1.53 -34.26
N VAL A 894 5.80 -0.44 -33.49
CA VAL A 894 6.87 -0.15 -32.51
C VAL A 894 6.76 -1.10 -31.32
N ASN A 895 7.86 -1.78 -31.01
CA ASN A 895 8.07 -2.57 -29.79
C ASN A 895 9.12 -1.92 -28.88
N TRP A 896 9.37 -2.49 -27.69
CA TRP A 896 10.30 -1.92 -26.72
C TRP A 896 11.77 -1.89 -27.18
N ASP A 897 12.20 -2.86 -27.97
CA ASP A 897 13.54 -2.85 -28.57
C ASP A 897 13.65 -1.72 -29.58
N THR A 898 12.68 -1.53 -30.48
CA THR A 898 12.67 -0.40 -31.42
C THR A 898 12.58 0.94 -30.69
N PHE A 899 11.78 1.04 -29.62
CA PHE A 899 11.63 2.26 -28.83
C PHE A 899 12.93 2.69 -28.14
N LEU A 900 13.64 1.75 -27.51
CA LEU A 900 14.89 2.03 -26.79
C LEU A 900 16.12 2.07 -27.71
N ARG A 901 16.21 1.13 -28.66
CA ARG A 901 17.41 0.85 -29.45
C ARG A 901 17.37 1.40 -30.88
N GLY A 902 16.19 1.68 -31.42
CA GLY A 902 16.01 2.01 -32.83
C GLY A 902 15.95 0.77 -33.73
N THR A 903 16.16 0.94 -35.03
CA THR A 903 16.03 -0.13 -36.05
C THR A 903 17.26 -1.00 -36.20
N GLN A 904 18.40 -0.58 -35.66
CA GLN A 904 19.66 -1.33 -35.62
C GLN A 904 19.84 -1.85 -34.18
N PRO A 905 20.24 -3.11 -33.93
CA PRO A 905 20.37 -3.64 -32.58
C PRO A 905 21.79 -3.44 -32.01
N PRO A 906 22.09 -2.37 -31.24
CA PRO A 906 23.23 -2.35 -30.35
C PRO A 906 23.08 -3.49 -29.33
N LEU A 907 24.15 -4.19 -29.00
CA LEU A 907 24.15 -5.40 -28.20
C LEU A 907 24.15 -5.07 -26.69
N SER A 908 24.68 -3.90 -26.30
CA SER A 908 24.81 -3.47 -24.91
C SER A 908 24.33 -2.03 -24.65
N PHE A 909 24.08 -1.67 -23.38
CA PHE A 909 23.68 -0.31 -23.01
C PHE A 909 24.78 0.75 -23.22
N PRO A 910 26.08 0.47 -22.98
CA PRO A 910 27.16 1.37 -23.36
C PRO A 910 27.22 1.63 -24.87
N GLU A 911 27.05 0.60 -25.70
CA GLU A 911 26.98 0.75 -27.16
C GLU A 911 25.80 1.63 -27.59
N LEU A 912 24.60 1.38 -27.01
CA LEU A 912 23.43 2.21 -27.29
C LEU A 912 23.69 3.69 -26.96
N THR A 913 24.32 3.95 -25.81
CA THR A 913 24.65 5.31 -25.40
C THR A 913 25.70 5.94 -26.31
N ALA A 914 26.70 5.17 -26.76
CA ALA A 914 27.70 5.61 -27.73
C ALA A 914 27.10 5.91 -29.11
N CYS A 915 26.19 5.09 -29.62
CA CYS A 915 25.48 5.34 -30.88
C CYS A 915 24.62 6.61 -30.82
N ASN A 916 23.91 6.82 -29.70
CA ASN A 916 23.13 8.05 -29.51
C ASN A 916 24.04 9.28 -29.35
N ALA A 917 25.22 9.14 -28.73
CA ALA A 917 26.21 10.21 -28.66
C ALA A 917 26.81 10.52 -30.04
N ALA A 918 27.07 9.51 -30.88
CA ALA A 918 27.49 9.71 -32.26
C ALA A 918 26.42 10.46 -33.06
N SER A 919 25.15 10.09 -32.90
CA SER A 919 24.02 10.82 -33.48
C SER A 919 23.97 12.28 -33.01
N PHE A 920 24.36 12.56 -31.75
CA PHE A 920 24.50 13.93 -31.24
C PHE A 920 25.66 14.70 -31.90
N LEU A 921 26.77 14.05 -32.25
CA LEU A 921 27.91 14.65 -32.96
C LEU A 921 27.61 14.97 -34.43
N ASP A 922 26.60 14.32 -35.01
CA ASP A 922 26.12 14.60 -36.37
C ASP A 922 24.90 15.53 -36.42
N ALA A 923 24.22 15.76 -35.29
CA ALA A 923 22.96 16.51 -35.23
C ALA A 923 23.11 18.03 -35.36
N TYR A 924 24.30 18.61 -35.10
CA TYR A 924 24.50 20.05 -35.08
C TYR A 924 25.61 20.50 -36.04
N ARG A 925 25.48 21.72 -36.59
CA ARG A 925 26.50 22.30 -37.49
C ARG A 925 27.69 22.88 -36.72
N SER A 926 27.45 23.35 -35.50
CA SER A 926 28.42 24.02 -34.64
C SER A 926 28.30 23.53 -33.20
N TYR A 927 29.43 23.48 -32.51
CA TYR A 927 29.53 23.02 -31.12
C TYR A 927 30.41 23.96 -30.32
N VAL A 928 30.08 24.16 -29.05
CA VAL A 928 31.04 24.64 -28.05
C VAL A 928 31.76 23.44 -27.47
N LYS A 929 33.08 23.49 -27.53
CA LYS A 929 34.00 22.52 -26.96
C LYS A 929 34.59 23.09 -25.68
N ILE A 930 34.47 22.34 -24.58
CA ILE A 930 35.09 22.66 -23.30
C ILE A 930 36.16 21.60 -23.05
N ASP A 931 37.43 21.99 -23.21
CA ASP A 931 38.57 21.15 -22.90
C ASP A 931 39.06 21.44 -21.49
N ALA A 932 39.36 20.39 -20.74
CA ALA A 932 39.97 20.48 -19.43
C ALA A 932 41.03 19.40 -19.27
N SER A 933 42.17 19.78 -18.69
CA SER A 933 43.29 18.86 -18.45
C SER A 933 43.72 18.93 -16.99
N TYR A 934 44.14 17.80 -16.43
CA TYR A 934 44.72 17.70 -15.10
C TYR A 934 45.95 16.79 -15.13
N TRP A 935 47.10 17.29 -14.67
CA TRP A 935 48.37 16.57 -14.62
C TRP A 935 49.00 16.60 -13.21
N GLY A 936 48.21 16.88 -12.18
CA GLY A 936 48.67 16.89 -10.79
C GLY A 936 48.86 15.47 -10.24
N SER A 937 49.77 15.31 -9.28
CA SER A 937 50.13 14.04 -8.66
C SER A 937 49.04 13.40 -7.79
N SER A 938 47.98 14.14 -7.45
CA SER A 938 46.89 13.68 -6.59
C SER A 938 45.62 13.37 -7.41
N PRO A 939 45.21 12.09 -7.55
CA PRO A 939 44.00 11.75 -8.28
C PRO A 939 42.73 12.29 -7.61
N SER A 940 42.70 12.41 -6.27
CA SER A 940 41.56 12.96 -5.52
C SER A 940 41.32 14.45 -5.81
N LYS A 941 42.39 15.24 -5.96
CA LYS A 941 42.30 16.65 -6.42
C LYS A 941 41.76 16.73 -7.85
N GLY A 942 42.19 15.85 -8.74
CA GLY A 942 41.66 15.73 -10.11
C GLY A 942 40.15 15.49 -10.16
N ARG A 943 39.63 14.51 -9.38
CA ARG A 943 38.18 14.25 -9.26
C ARG A 943 37.40 15.49 -8.80
N ARG A 944 37.96 16.18 -7.78
CA ARG A 944 37.34 17.37 -7.20
C ARG A 944 37.27 18.52 -8.20
N PHE A 945 38.32 18.69 -9.01
CA PHE A 945 38.36 19.66 -10.11
C PHE A 945 37.30 19.34 -11.19
N VAL A 946 37.26 18.11 -11.68
CA VAL A 946 36.29 17.69 -12.72
C VAL A 946 34.85 17.81 -12.22
N GLY A 947 34.56 17.30 -11.01
CA GLY A 947 33.21 17.39 -10.44
C GLY A 947 32.76 18.83 -10.22
N TRP A 948 33.68 19.74 -9.88
CA TRP A 948 33.39 21.16 -9.81
C TRP A 948 33.12 21.76 -11.20
N LEU A 949 33.94 21.43 -12.22
CA LEU A 949 33.70 21.87 -13.60
C LEU A 949 32.32 21.44 -14.12
N GLU A 950 31.97 20.15 -13.96
CA GLU A 950 30.66 19.60 -14.33
C GLU A 950 29.50 20.39 -13.70
N SER A 951 29.62 20.74 -12.41
CA SER A 951 28.58 21.51 -11.70
C SER A 951 28.39 22.94 -12.21
N ARG A 952 29.36 23.47 -12.95
CA ARG A 952 29.32 24.84 -13.52
C ARG A 952 28.87 24.87 -14.97
N CYS A 953 28.81 23.75 -15.67
CA CYS A 953 28.38 23.68 -17.08
C CYS A 953 26.96 24.23 -17.30
N VAL A 954 26.06 24.13 -16.32
CA VAL A 954 24.73 24.75 -16.43
C VAL A 954 24.79 26.28 -16.56
N MET A 955 25.77 26.92 -15.90
CA MET A 955 25.90 28.37 -15.92
C MET A 955 26.16 28.91 -17.33
N VAL A 956 26.94 28.19 -18.14
CA VAL A 956 27.18 28.61 -19.53
C VAL A 956 25.92 28.51 -20.37
N LEU A 957 25.09 27.47 -20.16
CA LEU A 957 23.79 27.33 -20.84
C LEU A 957 22.82 28.46 -20.46
N VAL A 958 22.80 28.86 -19.19
CA VAL A 958 21.99 29.99 -18.70
C VAL A 958 22.46 31.30 -19.33
N ASP A 959 23.77 31.54 -19.39
CA ASP A 959 24.31 32.75 -20.01
C ASP A 959 24.08 32.80 -21.53
N MET A 960 24.17 31.66 -22.22
CA MET A 960 23.80 31.51 -23.63
C MET A 960 22.34 31.88 -23.85
N ASN A 961 21.40 31.25 -23.13
CA ASN A 961 19.98 31.54 -23.28
C ASN A 961 19.61 33.00 -22.96
N ARG A 962 20.30 33.62 -21.99
CA ARG A 962 20.04 35.01 -21.60
C ARG A 962 20.51 36.03 -22.64
N LYS A 963 21.66 35.80 -23.29
CA LYS A 963 22.26 36.74 -24.24
C LYS A 963 21.93 36.40 -25.70
N LEU A 964 21.55 35.16 -25.99
CA LEU A 964 21.28 34.62 -27.33
C LEU A 964 19.99 33.79 -27.28
N THR A 965 18.85 34.48 -27.28
CA THR A 965 17.53 33.85 -27.12
C THR A 965 17.15 32.94 -28.27
N ASP A 966 17.63 33.22 -29.48
CA ASP A 966 17.29 32.45 -30.69
C ASP A 966 18.18 31.21 -30.89
N LEU A 967 19.21 31.06 -30.04
CA LEU A 967 20.18 29.98 -30.12
C LEU A 967 19.91 28.95 -29.01
N VAL A 968 19.54 27.74 -29.41
CA VAL A 968 19.30 26.62 -28.52
C VAL A 968 20.60 25.82 -28.35
N ALA A 969 20.98 25.61 -27.10
CA ALA A 969 22.15 24.84 -26.72
C ALA A 969 21.76 23.46 -26.16
N ARG A 970 22.37 22.36 -26.63
CA ARG A 970 22.21 21.02 -26.06
C ARG A 970 23.54 20.51 -25.55
N ILE A 971 23.66 20.32 -24.24
CA ILE A 971 24.82 19.64 -23.64
C ILE A 971 24.60 18.13 -23.61
N TRP A 972 25.65 17.35 -23.91
CA TRP A 972 25.66 15.92 -23.63
C TRP A 972 26.32 15.67 -22.27
N PRO A 973 25.67 14.96 -21.32
CA PRO A 973 26.12 14.87 -19.93
C PRO A 973 27.22 13.82 -19.69
N ALA A 974 28.16 13.71 -20.62
CA ALA A 974 29.29 12.79 -20.52
C ALA A 974 30.53 13.36 -21.21
N ARG A 975 31.68 12.78 -20.86
CA ARG A 975 33.00 13.15 -21.37
C ARG A 975 33.24 12.52 -22.74
N PHE A 976 33.89 13.27 -23.61
CA PHE A 976 34.37 12.82 -24.91
C PHE A 976 35.90 12.72 -24.92
N THR A 977 36.41 11.76 -25.68
CA THR A 977 37.85 11.56 -25.94
C THR A 977 38.08 11.34 -27.43
N LEU A 978 39.29 11.63 -27.90
CA LEU A 978 39.72 11.32 -29.27
C LEU A 978 39.80 9.80 -29.47
N ASN A 979 39.48 9.34 -30.68
CA ASN A 979 39.61 7.93 -31.05
C ASN A 979 41.08 7.47 -30.90
N ALA A 980 41.29 6.38 -30.16
CA ALA A 980 42.60 5.87 -29.75
C ALA A 980 43.48 5.32 -30.89
N SER A 981 43.09 5.48 -32.16
CA SER A 981 43.85 5.02 -33.33
C SER A 981 45.05 5.91 -33.69
N HIS A 982 45.30 7.02 -32.98
CA HIS A 982 46.41 7.96 -33.27
C HIS A 982 47.31 8.35 -32.08
N SER A 983 47.18 7.75 -30.89
CA SER A 983 48.10 8.01 -29.78
C SER A 983 48.94 6.78 -29.45
N THR A 984 50.19 6.79 -29.88
CA THR A 984 51.22 5.88 -29.35
C THR A 984 51.29 6.03 -27.83
N ALA A 985 51.13 4.91 -27.13
CA ALA A 985 51.12 4.84 -25.68
C ALA A 985 52.49 5.22 -25.10
N ASP A 986 52.57 6.39 -24.45
CA ASP A 986 53.56 6.63 -23.40
C ASP A 986 52.92 6.28 -22.06
N ILE A 987 53.28 5.09 -21.58
CA ILE A 987 52.89 4.53 -20.29
C ILE A 987 53.86 5.12 -19.26
N GLY A 988 53.51 6.26 -18.64
CA GLY A 988 54.40 6.82 -17.61
C GLY A 988 53.91 8.07 -16.86
N ASN A 989 53.17 8.98 -17.49
CA ASN A 989 52.65 10.18 -16.84
C ASN A 989 51.14 10.31 -17.11
N GLU A 990 50.31 10.07 -16.09
CA GLU A 990 48.85 10.07 -16.20
C GLU A 990 48.30 11.50 -16.31
N GLU A 991 48.41 12.11 -17.50
CA GLU A 991 47.66 13.32 -17.84
C GLU A 991 46.20 12.96 -18.17
N PHE A 992 45.26 13.52 -17.42
CA PHE A 992 43.84 13.36 -17.71
C PHE A 992 43.34 14.50 -18.59
N ASN A 993 42.96 14.20 -19.83
CA ASN A 993 42.36 15.14 -20.76
C ASN A 993 40.86 14.85 -20.93
N TYR A 994 40.02 15.86 -20.73
CA TYR A 994 38.57 15.78 -20.76
C TYR A 994 38.00 16.77 -21.76
N THR A 995 37.03 16.35 -22.55
CA THR A 995 36.27 17.23 -23.44
C THR A 995 34.78 17.11 -23.18
N TYR A 996 34.09 18.23 -23.02
CA TYR A 996 32.62 18.31 -23.03
C TYR A 996 32.15 19.08 -24.26
N LEU A 997 30.98 18.70 -24.78
CA LEU A 997 30.44 19.25 -26.01
C LEU A 997 29.02 19.78 -25.79
N ILE A 998 28.76 20.96 -26.35
CA ILE A 998 27.44 21.60 -26.39
C ILE A 998 27.09 21.86 -27.85
N GLY A 999 26.12 21.15 -28.39
CA GLY A 999 25.60 21.37 -29.75
C GLY A 999 24.76 22.64 -29.81
N LEU A 1000 24.91 23.40 -30.90
CA LEU A 1000 24.22 24.67 -31.12
C LEU A 1000 23.28 24.56 -32.33
N THR A 1001 22.03 24.94 -32.15
CA THR A 1001 21.07 25.08 -33.25
C THR A 1001 20.24 26.34 -33.08
N TRP A 1002 19.73 26.88 -34.18
CA TRP A 1002 18.83 28.01 -34.15
C TRP A 1002 17.37 27.54 -33.97
N GLN A 1003 16.58 28.31 -33.23
CA GLN A 1003 15.21 27.90 -32.87
C GLN A 1003 14.21 27.92 -34.05
N HIS A 1004 14.53 28.67 -35.10
CA HIS A 1004 13.78 28.72 -36.37
C HIS A 1004 14.71 28.32 -37.51
N ASP A 1005 14.29 27.33 -38.31
CA ASP A 1005 15.01 26.74 -39.44
C ASP A 1005 15.09 27.65 -40.68
N ASP A 1006 14.60 28.90 -40.61
CA ASP A 1006 14.77 29.92 -41.65
C ASP A 1006 16.20 30.46 -41.67
N ILE A 1007 17.17 29.56 -41.89
CA ILE A 1007 18.58 29.88 -42.10
C ILE A 1007 18.74 30.75 -43.36
N GLU A 1008 17.82 30.64 -44.32
CA GLU A 1008 17.85 31.38 -45.59
C GLU A 1008 17.53 32.87 -45.45
N ASN A 1009 16.90 33.31 -44.35
CA ASN A 1009 16.56 34.72 -44.10
C ASN A 1009 17.42 35.40 -43.02
N LYS A 1010 18.42 34.71 -42.44
CA LYS A 1010 19.27 35.31 -41.40
C LYS A 1010 20.44 36.06 -42.00
N SER A 1011 20.59 37.33 -41.61
CA SER A 1011 21.65 38.18 -42.12
C SER A 1011 23.03 37.66 -41.67
N ARG A 1012 24.05 37.90 -42.50
CA ARG A 1012 25.45 37.59 -42.15
C ARG A 1012 25.89 38.33 -40.87
N GLU A 1013 25.23 39.44 -40.55
CA GLU A 1013 25.44 40.26 -39.37
C GLU A 1013 24.93 39.58 -38.09
N ASP A 1014 23.78 38.90 -38.12
CA ASP A 1014 23.21 38.19 -36.96
C ASP A 1014 24.10 37.02 -36.52
N THR A 1015 24.68 36.32 -37.50
CA THR A 1015 25.60 35.20 -37.24
C THR A 1015 26.91 35.72 -36.62
N GLN A 1016 27.44 36.83 -37.13
CA GLN A 1016 28.63 37.49 -36.57
C GLN A 1016 28.38 38.05 -35.16
N HIS A 1017 27.20 38.63 -34.93
CA HIS A 1017 26.81 39.12 -33.61
C HIS A 1017 26.70 37.97 -32.59
N ALA A 1018 26.11 36.85 -32.99
CA ALA A 1018 26.00 35.66 -32.16
C ALA A 1018 27.37 35.03 -31.86
N GLU A 1019 28.26 34.94 -32.85
CA GLU A 1019 29.62 34.44 -32.67
C GLU A 1019 30.41 35.33 -31.69
N LYS A 1020 30.37 36.66 -31.87
CA LYS A 1020 31.01 37.61 -30.95
C LYS A 1020 30.47 37.50 -29.53
N SER A 1021 29.15 37.38 -29.39
CA SER A 1021 28.48 37.22 -28.09
C SER A 1021 28.83 35.88 -27.43
N LEU A 1022 28.89 34.79 -28.18
CA LEU A 1022 29.35 33.49 -27.72
C LEU A 1022 30.79 33.57 -27.22
N SER A 1023 31.71 34.15 -28.00
CA SER A 1023 33.11 34.32 -27.58
C SER A 1023 33.24 35.08 -26.26
N LEU A 1024 32.43 36.11 -26.04
CA LEU A 1024 32.39 36.84 -24.76
C LEU A 1024 31.87 35.96 -23.62
N ILE A 1025 30.79 35.20 -23.82
CA ILE A 1025 30.22 34.29 -22.82
C ILE A 1025 31.24 33.21 -22.41
N LEU A 1026 31.90 32.61 -23.39
CA LEU A 1026 32.90 31.57 -23.22
C LEU A 1026 34.11 32.10 -22.44
N ARG A 1027 34.62 33.29 -22.81
CA ARG A 1027 35.70 33.95 -22.07
C ARG A 1027 35.30 34.30 -20.63
N ASP A 1028 34.08 34.79 -20.41
CA ASP A 1028 33.57 35.08 -19.07
C ASP A 1028 33.42 33.81 -18.22
N PHE A 1029 33.04 32.70 -18.85
CA PHE A 1029 32.98 31.39 -18.22
C PHE A 1029 34.37 30.89 -17.80
N GLU A 1030 35.35 30.90 -18.72
CA GLU A 1030 36.74 30.55 -18.41
C GLU A 1030 37.31 31.39 -17.27
N ASN A 1031 37.12 32.71 -17.32
CA ASN A 1031 37.60 33.63 -16.30
C ASN A 1031 36.98 33.34 -14.92
N ARG A 1032 35.68 33.00 -14.86
CA ARG A 1032 35.02 32.61 -13.61
C ARG A 1032 35.59 31.31 -13.06
N LEU A 1033 35.88 30.34 -13.91
CA LEU A 1033 36.48 29.09 -13.49
C LEU A 1033 37.91 29.31 -12.96
N ARG A 1034 38.76 30.02 -13.71
CA ARG A 1034 40.16 30.25 -13.32
C ARG A 1034 40.32 31.09 -12.04
N ARG A 1035 39.31 31.89 -11.66
CA ARG A 1035 39.31 32.69 -10.42
C ARG A 1035 39.11 31.87 -9.15
N ASP A 1036 38.52 30.67 -9.24
CA ASP A 1036 38.22 29.84 -8.07
C ASP A 1036 39.45 29.00 -7.68
N GLN A 1037 40.39 29.62 -6.96
CA GLN A 1037 41.66 28.99 -6.53
C GLN A 1037 41.46 27.77 -5.62
N LYS A 1038 40.24 27.55 -5.09
CA LYS A 1038 39.93 26.37 -4.28
C LYS A 1038 39.86 25.09 -5.12
N TYR A 1039 39.51 25.20 -6.40
CA TYR A 1039 39.30 24.05 -7.29
C TYR A 1039 40.17 24.09 -8.55
N PHE A 1040 40.64 25.28 -8.94
CA PHE A 1040 41.51 25.48 -10.09
C PHE A 1040 42.92 25.89 -9.64
N ASP A 1041 43.90 25.05 -9.95
CA ASP A 1041 45.32 25.33 -9.77
C ASP A 1041 45.98 25.47 -11.16
N PRO A 1042 46.44 26.66 -11.56
CA PRO A 1042 47.09 26.86 -12.86
C PRO A 1042 48.33 25.99 -13.09
N CYS A 1043 48.97 25.49 -12.03
CA CYS A 1043 50.16 24.63 -12.12
C CYS A 1043 49.83 23.16 -12.43
N SER A 1044 48.58 22.75 -12.23
CA SER A 1044 48.16 21.34 -12.37
C SER A 1044 46.85 21.14 -13.14
N CYS A 1045 46.13 22.23 -13.47
CA CYS A 1045 44.87 22.24 -14.19
C CYS A 1045 44.92 23.21 -15.39
N TRP A 1046 44.29 22.82 -16.49
CA TRP A 1046 44.03 23.69 -17.64
C TRP A 1046 42.57 23.59 -18.06
N ILE A 1047 41.97 24.71 -18.49
CA ILE A 1047 40.62 24.75 -19.07
C ILE A 1047 40.63 25.73 -20.23
N MET A 1048 40.02 25.35 -21.35
CA MET A 1048 39.77 26.20 -22.49
C MET A 1048 38.41 25.88 -23.11
N THR A 1049 37.74 26.92 -23.61
CA THR A 1049 36.50 26.81 -24.36
C THR A 1049 36.70 27.35 -25.77
N SER A 1050 36.18 26.64 -26.76
CA SER A 1050 36.32 27.02 -28.17
C SER A 1050 35.04 26.72 -28.94
N LEU A 1051 34.81 27.48 -30.02
CA LEU A 1051 33.74 27.21 -30.97
C LEU A 1051 34.32 26.35 -32.11
N VAL A 1052 33.69 25.21 -32.38
CA VAL A 1052 34.13 24.27 -33.42
C VAL A 1052 32.97 23.91 -34.34
N ASN A 1053 33.28 23.57 -35.59
CA ASN A 1053 32.28 23.09 -36.54
C ASN A 1053 32.05 21.56 -36.39
N ALA A 1054 31.05 21.02 -37.09
CA ALA A 1054 30.75 19.59 -37.10
C ALA A 1054 31.96 18.72 -37.46
N HIS A 1055 32.81 19.15 -38.39
CA HIS A 1055 34.01 18.39 -38.79
C HIS A 1055 35.02 18.24 -37.65
N GLY A 1056 35.17 19.28 -36.82
CA GLY A 1056 36.08 19.28 -35.67
C GLY A 1056 35.69 18.36 -34.51
N VAL A 1057 34.44 17.87 -34.48
CA VAL A 1057 33.94 16.99 -33.40
C VAL A 1057 33.70 15.53 -33.82
N ARG A 1058 33.69 15.21 -35.12
CA ARG A 1058 33.42 13.84 -35.64
C ARG A 1058 34.40 12.76 -35.17
N GLN A 1059 35.61 13.17 -34.81
CA GLN A 1059 36.69 12.30 -34.33
C GLN A 1059 36.59 11.93 -32.83
N PHE A 1060 35.61 12.48 -32.13
CA PHE A 1060 35.39 12.21 -30.72
C PHE A 1060 34.41 11.05 -30.52
N GLN A 1061 34.63 10.30 -29.45
CA GLN A 1061 33.71 9.29 -28.93
C GLN A 1061 33.53 9.47 -27.42
N LEU A 1062 32.48 8.87 -26.85
CA LEU A 1062 32.34 8.84 -25.40
C LEU A 1062 33.54 8.16 -24.75
N ASP A 1063 34.04 8.74 -23.67
CA ASP A 1063 35.15 8.16 -22.91
C ASP A 1063 34.69 6.89 -22.18
N PRO A 1064 35.18 5.70 -22.53
CA PRO A 1064 34.76 4.46 -21.89
C PRO A 1064 35.45 4.23 -20.55
N ARG A 1065 36.47 5.04 -20.18
CA ARG A 1065 37.32 4.78 -19.01
C ARG A 1065 36.60 5.16 -17.70
N PRO A 1066 36.31 4.19 -16.81
CA PRO A 1066 35.95 4.51 -15.43
C PRO A 1066 37.17 5.10 -14.71
N TRP A 1067 36.93 5.91 -13.69
CA TRP A 1067 37.99 6.35 -12.78
C TRP A 1067 38.65 5.12 -12.14
N LYS A 1068 39.98 4.95 -12.27
CA LYS A 1068 40.71 3.91 -11.53
C LYS A 1068 40.64 4.24 -10.03
N ASP A 1069 40.09 3.32 -9.24
CA ASP A 1069 39.79 3.51 -7.81
C ASP A 1069 40.88 2.96 -6.86
N ASP A 1070 42.00 2.46 -7.38
CA ASP A 1070 42.81 1.49 -6.64
C ASP A 1070 43.76 2.01 -5.56
N ASN A 1071 43.93 3.32 -5.30
CA ASN A 1071 44.95 3.78 -4.34
C ASN A 1071 44.74 5.16 -3.68
N ALA A 1072 43.54 5.45 -3.16
CA ALA A 1072 43.28 6.71 -2.44
C ALA A 1072 43.34 6.62 -0.89
N GLY A 1073 43.88 5.51 -0.34
CA GLY A 1073 43.72 5.16 1.08
C GLY A 1073 44.56 5.89 2.11
N ASP A 1074 45.60 6.67 1.74
CA ASP A 1074 46.66 7.03 2.70
C ASP A 1074 47.02 8.52 2.84
N THR A 1075 46.27 9.46 2.25
CA THR A 1075 46.72 10.88 2.21
C THR A 1075 45.88 11.92 2.98
N ASP A 1076 44.85 11.51 3.72
CA ASP A 1076 44.19 12.40 4.69
C ASP A 1076 44.74 12.10 6.10
N SER A 1077 45.88 12.72 6.43
CA SER A 1077 46.54 12.64 7.75
C SER A 1077 45.61 13.06 8.90
N GLU A 1078 45.77 12.41 10.06
CA GLU A 1078 44.91 12.59 11.25
C GLU A 1078 44.86 14.02 11.83
N GLU A 1079 45.75 14.92 11.40
CA GLU A 1079 45.83 16.31 11.91
C GLU A 1079 44.65 17.21 11.49
N ASP A 1080 43.83 16.82 10.50
CA ASP A 1080 42.72 17.64 9.98
C ASP A 1080 41.37 17.45 10.74
N LEU A 1081 41.33 16.63 11.79
CA LEU A 1081 40.12 16.45 12.62
C LEU A 1081 39.96 17.50 13.74
N GLU A 1082 40.97 18.33 13.98
CA GLU A 1082 40.99 19.31 15.08
C GLU A 1082 40.46 20.71 14.70
N LEU A 1083 40.19 21.02 13.43
CA LEU A 1083 39.84 22.38 12.96
C LEU A 1083 38.34 22.62 12.69
N VAL A 1084 37.43 21.95 13.40
CA VAL A 1084 35.97 22.06 13.16
C VAL A 1084 35.34 23.35 13.73
N ASP A 1085 36.11 24.26 14.33
CA ASP A 1085 35.55 25.38 15.12
C ASP A 1085 35.46 26.76 14.44
N ASN A 1086 35.63 26.90 13.11
CA ASN A 1086 35.56 28.23 12.47
C ASN A 1086 34.76 28.28 11.15
N GLU A 1087 33.56 27.69 11.10
CA GLU A 1087 32.55 28.16 10.14
C GLU A 1087 31.36 28.71 10.94
N SER A 1088 31.55 29.93 11.43
CA SER A 1088 30.43 30.80 11.80
C SER A 1088 29.59 31.09 10.56
N ASP A 1089 28.29 30.89 10.75
CA ASP A 1089 27.19 31.26 9.89
C ASP A 1089 27.29 32.70 9.36
N ASP A 1090 27.89 32.87 8.18
CA ASP A 1090 27.75 34.07 7.34
C ASP A 1090 26.80 33.75 6.17
N GLY A 1091 25.50 33.87 6.46
CA GLY A 1091 24.45 33.90 5.46
C GLY A 1091 24.29 35.31 4.87
N LYS A 1092 24.67 35.47 3.60
CA LYS A 1092 24.12 36.35 2.52
C LYS A 1092 25.12 36.31 1.34
N GLU A 1093 24.74 36.25 0.05
CA GLU A 1093 23.72 37.02 -0.67
C GLU A 1093 23.13 36.24 -1.87
N GLU A 1094 21.83 36.41 -2.13
CA GLU A 1094 21.26 36.42 -3.48
C GLU A 1094 21.10 37.89 -3.93
N PRO A 1095 21.25 38.20 -5.24
CA PRO A 1095 21.15 39.56 -5.72
C PRO A 1095 19.68 39.95 -5.96
N LYS A 1096 19.26 41.10 -5.42
CA LYS A 1096 18.11 41.87 -5.90
C LYS A 1096 18.58 42.91 -6.92
N ALA A 1097 17.80 43.06 -7.99
CA ALA A 1097 18.02 44.02 -9.07
C ALA A 1097 17.18 45.29 -8.87
N GLY A 1098 17.74 46.43 -9.27
CA GLY A 1098 17.03 47.59 -9.83
C GLY A 1098 16.95 48.86 -8.97
N ALA A 1099 17.83 49.85 -9.23
CA ALA A 1099 17.48 51.18 -9.79
C ALA A 1099 18.62 52.24 -9.68
N ALA A 1100 18.95 52.81 -10.86
CA ALA A 1100 19.40 54.18 -11.23
C ALA A 1100 20.59 54.93 -10.57
N MET A 1101 21.56 55.32 -11.45
CA MET A 1101 22.34 56.59 -11.61
C MET A 1101 23.13 57.15 -10.39
N SER A 1102 24.36 57.69 -10.46
CA SER A 1102 25.11 58.40 -11.52
C SER A 1102 26.64 58.46 -11.22
N LEU A 1103 27.42 58.72 -12.28
CA LEU A 1103 28.78 59.32 -12.40
C LEU A 1103 29.79 59.31 -11.23
N ALA A 1104 31.00 58.76 -11.48
CA ALA A 1104 32.26 59.52 -11.67
C ALA A 1104 33.52 58.66 -11.36
N THR A 1105 34.49 58.72 -12.27
CA THR A 1105 35.90 58.25 -12.20
C THR A 1105 36.81 59.42 -11.74
N PRO A 1106 38.16 59.28 -11.65
CA PRO A 1106 39.05 58.17 -11.24
C PRO A 1106 40.21 58.66 -10.32
N SER A 1107 41.23 57.80 -10.14
CA SER A 1107 42.63 58.03 -9.69
C SER A 1107 42.92 57.39 -8.32
N SER A 1108 44.04 56.72 -8.05
CA SER A 1108 45.31 56.48 -8.74
C SER A 1108 46.04 55.32 -8.03
N ASP A 1109 46.67 54.42 -8.80
CA ASP A 1109 47.82 53.58 -8.39
C ASP A 1109 49.01 54.49 -7.91
N PRO A 1110 50.17 54.01 -7.36
CA PRO A 1110 50.72 52.65 -7.50
C PRO A 1110 51.64 52.10 -6.35
N VAL A 1111 52.15 50.86 -6.56
CA VAL A 1111 53.54 50.37 -6.28
C VAL A 1111 53.98 50.17 -4.80
N TRP A 1112 54.80 49.21 -4.38
CA TRP A 1112 55.22 47.85 -4.79
C TRP A 1112 56.23 47.36 -3.71
N ARG A 1113 56.29 46.05 -3.48
CA ARG A 1113 57.47 45.24 -3.05
C ARG A 1113 57.99 45.27 -1.59
N LYS A 1114 57.92 44.06 -1.00
CA LYS A 1114 59.02 43.09 -0.73
C LYS A 1114 59.37 42.78 0.74
N ALA A 1115 59.37 41.46 0.95
CA ALA A 1115 60.35 40.63 1.66
C ALA A 1115 60.33 40.59 3.19
N SER A 1116 60.08 39.37 3.67
CA SER A 1116 60.28 38.81 5.01
C SER A 1116 61.74 38.96 5.50
N PRO A 1117 61.97 38.80 6.81
CA PRO A 1117 62.46 37.48 7.25
C PRO A 1117 61.89 36.99 8.59
N SER A 1118 61.98 35.68 8.76
CA SER A 1118 62.00 34.94 10.04
C SER A 1118 62.90 35.62 11.09
N VAL A 1119 62.69 35.54 12.41
CA VAL A 1119 62.73 34.35 13.29
C VAL A 1119 62.08 34.73 14.66
N LEU A 1120 61.66 33.70 15.40
CA LEU A 1120 61.61 33.56 16.87
C LEU A 1120 60.23 33.49 17.55
N LYS A 1121 59.89 32.26 17.95
CA LYS A 1121 58.91 31.93 19.00
C LYS A 1121 59.35 32.53 20.34
N ALA A 1122 58.40 33.14 21.05
CA ALA A 1122 58.43 33.36 22.49
C ALA A 1122 57.04 33.12 23.09
N GLY A 1123 57.00 32.42 24.23
CA GLY A 1123 55.96 32.45 25.28
C GLY A 1123 54.49 32.28 24.89
N GLY A 1124 53.89 31.12 25.22
CA GLY A 1124 52.47 30.87 25.03
C GLY A 1124 51.56 31.81 25.84
N SER A 1125 50.80 32.66 25.15
CA SER A 1125 49.61 33.31 25.70
C SER A 1125 48.42 32.35 25.58
N ARG A 1126 47.72 32.08 26.68
CA ARG A 1126 46.43 31.36 26.62
C ARG A 1126 45.49 32.16 25.71
N LYS A 1127 44.81 31.51 24.76
CA LYS A 1127 43.79 32.15 23.91
C LYS A 1127 42.75 32.82 24.83
N LEU A 1128 42.54 34.12 24.64
CA LEU A 1128 41.48 34.90 25.30
C LEU A 1128 40.12 34.27 24.98
N ARG A 1129 39.31 33.98 25.99
CA ARG A 1129 37.93 33.49 25.84
C ARG A 1129 37.09 34.52 25.10
N THR A 1130 36.10 34.04 24.36
CA THR A 1130 35.28 34.91 23.51
C THR A 1130 34.34 35.77 24.36
N ALA A 1131 33.92 36.93 23.84
CA ALA A 1131 32.93 37.78 24.50
C ALA A 1131 31.61 37.02 24.77
N ALA A 1132 31.28 36.03 23.95
CA ALA A 1132 30.13 35.16 24.12
C ALA A 1132 30.25 34.26 25.38
N ASP A 1133 31.43 33.66 25.58
CA ASP A 1133 31.71 32.82 26.76
C ASP A 1133 31.61 33.63 28.05
N VAL A 1134 32.19 34.84 28.04
CA VAL A 1134 32.13 35.77 29.18
C VAL A 1134 30.70 36.22 29.46
N MET A 1135 29.95 36.58 28.42
CA MET A 1135 28.55 36.97 28.55
C MET A 1135 27.68 35.85 29.14
N ASN A 1136 27.86 34.61 28.67
CA ASN A 1136 27.11 33.47 29.18
C ASN A 1136 27.45 33.17 30.64
N ARG A 1137 28.73 33.29 31.02
CA ARG A 1137 29.15 33.14 32.43
C ARG A 1137 28.51 34.21 33.31
N LEU A 1138 28.57 35.48 32.89
CA LEU A 1138 28.00 36.60 33.64
C LEU A 1138 26.47 36.55 33.78
N ARG A 1139 25.76 35.89 32.84
CA ARG A 1139 24.29 35.75 32.88
C ARG A 1139 23.78 34.56 33.67
N TRP A 1140 24.49 33.44 33.59
CA TRP A 1140 23.96 32.14 34.01
C TRP A 1140 24.69 31.51 35.21
N ASP A 1141 25.82 32.08 35.65
CA ASP A 1141 26.51 31.64 36.86
C ASP A 1141 25.82 32.21 38.10
N SER A 1142 25.30 31.35 38.98
CA SER A 1142 24.56 31.74 40.19
C SER A 1142 25.42 32.52 41.21
N ALA A 1143 26.74 32.48 41.07
CA ALA A 1143 27.67 33.26 41.88
C ALA A 1143 27.85 34.72 41.40
N MET A 1144 27.29 35.11 40.25
CA MET A 1144 27.44 36.45 39.67
C MET A 1144 26.08 37.08 39.37
N ASP A 1145 25.91 38.35 39.76
CA ASP A 1145 24.70 39.11 39.44
C ASP A 1145 24.85 39.85 38.10
N ALA A 1146 24.10 39.40 37.09
CA ALA A 1146 24.09 39.98 35.74
C ALA A 1146 23.73 41.48 35.73
N SER A 1147 22.96 41.95 36.72
CA SER A 1147 22.54 43.35 36.84
C SER A 1147 23.72 44.29 37.09
N ASN A 1148 24.82 43.77 37.65
CA ASN A 1148 26.01 44.54 38.02
C ASN A 1148 27.03 44.70 36.88
N TYR A 1149 26.69 44.36 35.63
CA TYR A 1149 27.63 44.45 34.50
C TYR A 1149 27.12 45.33 33.35
N LEU A 1150 28.08 46.04 32.73
CA LEU A 1150 27.93 46.82 31.51
C LEU A 1150 28.72 46.15 30.37
N VAL A 1151 28.16 46.24 29.16
CA VAL A 1151 28.78 45.78 27.92
C VAL A 1151 29.18 47.01 27.12
N GLY A 1152 30.47 47.20 26.91
CA GLY A 1152 31.02 48.19 25.99
C GLY A 1152 31.05 47.62 24.58
N TYR A 1153 30.42 48.30 23.62
CA TYR A 1153 30.36 47.88 22.23
C TYR A 1153 30.64 49.02 21.26
N GLU A 1154 31.09 48.69 20.05
CA GLU A 1154 31.32 49.64 18.97
C GLU A 1154 30.04 49.86 18.15
N ASP A 1155 29.45 51.06 18.26
CA ASP A 1155 28.28 51.48 17.50
C ASP A 1155 28.66 51.93 16.08
N ARG A 1156 27.78 51.67 15.09
CA ARG A 1156 28.05 51.93 13.67
C ARG A 1156 28.24 53.42 13.35
N PHE A 1157 27.70 54.33 14.17
CA PHE A 1157 27.68 55.77 13.86
C PHE A 1157 28.30 56.64 14.95
N THR A 1158 28.37 56.15 16.19
CA THR A 1158 28.68 56.98 17.38
C THR A 1158 29.87 56.50 18.22
N GLY A 1159 30.60 55.47 17.77
CA GLY A 1159 31.79 54.96 18.46
C GLY A 1159 31.46 54.05 19.64
N ALA A 1160 32.35 53.97 20.64
CA ALA A 1160 32.17 53.08 21.79
C ALA A 1160 31.00 53.55 22.68
N LYS A 1161 30.01 52.68 22.89
CA LYS A 1161 28.86 52.89 23.78
C LYS A 1161 28.79 51.79 24.82
N GLU A 1162 28.22 52.11 25.99
CA GLU A 1162 27.98 51.14 27.06
C GLU A 1162 26.46 50.87 27.19
N LYS A 1163 26.08 49.61 27.40
CA LYS A 1163 24.70 49.19 27.71
C LYS A 1163 24.69 48.18 28.85
N ALA A 1164 23.62 48.15 29.65
CA ALA A 1164 23.47 47.15 30.70
C ALA A 1164 23.42 45.73 30.11
N LEU A 1165 24.10 44.77 30.75
CA LEU A 1165 24.17 43.38 30.30
C LEU A 1165 22.77 42.73 30.19
N GLU A 1166 21.85 43.04 31.09
CA GLU A 1166 20.47 42.55 31.04
C GLU A 1166 19.69 43.03 29.81
N GLN A 1167 19.99 44.24 29.35
CA GLN A 1167 19.35 44.84 28.18
C GLN A 1167 20.00 44.39 26.86
N TRP A 1168 21.01 43.52 26.93
CA TRP A 1168 21.67 42.98 25.74
C TRP A 1168 20.86 41.82 25.17
N LYS A 1169 20.29 42.02 23.99
CA LYS A 1169 19.52 40.99 23.27
C LYS A 1169 20.41 40.17 22.34
N SER A 1170 20.20 38.85 22.30
CA SER A 1170 20.99 37.90 21.51
C SER A 1170 20.32 37.41 20.22
N GLU A 1171 19.05 37.78 19.98
CA GLU A 1171 18.27 37.33 18.81
C GLU A 1171 18.56 38.18 17.57
N GLN A 1172 18.79 37.53 16.42
CA GLN A 1172 19.13 38.19 15.14
C GLN A 1172 17.95 38.90 14.46
N THR A 1173 16.74 38.78 15.00
CA THR A 1173 15.49 39.33 14.44
C THR A 1173 15.09 40.69 15.02
N ASP A 1174 15.80 41.18 16.03
CA ASP A 1174 15.56 42.51 16.64
C ASP A 1174 16.19 43.64 15.83
N GLU A 1175 15.47 44.77 15.69
CA GLU A 1175 15.93 45.95 14.95
C GLU A 1175 17.18 46.61 15.57
N GLU A 1176 17.45 46.38 16.86
CA GLU A 1176 18.62 46.87 17.61
C GLU A 1176 19.72 45.81 17.82
N PHE A 1177 19.79 44.76 16.99
CA PHE A 1177 20.79 43.71 17.15
C PHE A 1177 22.23 44.23 16.98
N ILE A 1178 23.05 44.07 18.03
CA ILE A 1178 24.49 44.39 18.01
C ILE A 1178 25.28 43.08 17.92
N PRO A 1179 26.02 42.84 16.82
CA PRO A 1179 26.86 41.64 16.69
C PRO A 1179 27.90 41.53 17.81
N GLN A 1180 28.08 40.32 18.35
CA GLN A 1180 28.98 40.07 19.48
C GLN A 1180 30.45 40.38 19.18
N HIS A 1181 30.88 40.32 17.92
CA HIS A 1181 32.23 40.73 17.51
C HIS A 1181 32.51 42.23 17.68
N ARG A 1182 31.48 43.04 18.00
CA ARG A 1182 31.62 44.48 18.29
C ARG A 1182 31.74 44.77 19.77
N ILE A 1183 31.68 43.76 20.64
CA ILE A 1183 31.90 43.94 22.07
C ILE A 1183 33.39 44.19 22.30
N LEU A 1184 33.69 45.28 23.00
CA LEU A 1184 35.04 45.72 23.33
C LEU A 1184 35.44 45.26 24.73
N TYR A 1185 34.52 45.34 25.71
CA TYR A 1185 34.78 44.97 27.10
C TYR A 1185 33.49 44.67 27.90
N PHE A 1186 33.66 44.01 29.05
CA PHE A 1186 32.68 43.92 30.12
C PHE A 1186 33.21 44.62 31.36
N LYS A 1187 32.39 45.47 31.97
CA LYS A 1187 32.76 46.31 33.11
C LYS A 1187 31.76 46.16 34.24
N ARG A 1188 32.23 46.05 35.48
CA ARG A 1188 31.37 45.96 36.66
C ARG A 1188 30.88 47.35 37.07
N LYS A 1189 29.58 47.52 37.33
CA LYS A 1189 28.94 48.82 37.62
C LYS A 1189 29.36 49.41 38.96
N THR A 1190 29.60 48.57 39.97
CA THR A 1190 29.91 49.02 41.34
C THR A 1190 31.22 49.79 41.48
N ASP A 1191 32.25 49.41 40.74
CA ASP A 1191 33.62 49.94 40.88
C ASP A 1191 34.26 50.33 39.54
N GLY A 1192 33.56 50.10 38.43
CA GLY A 1192 34.05 50.41 37.09
C GLY A 1192 35.19 49.49 36.62
N PHE A 1193 35.39 48.35 37.28
CA PHE A 1193 36.47 47.42 36.96
C PHE A 1193 36.17 46.62 35.67
N PHE A 1194 37.14 46.57 34.75
CA PHE A 1194 37.04 45.77 33.53
C PHE A 1194 37.30 44.30 33.85
N VAL A 1195 36.26 43.48 33.79
CA VAL A 1195 36.37 42.04 34.05
C VAL A 1195 36.81 41.26 32.81
N TRP A 1196 36.63 41.86 31.63
CA TRP A 1196 37.12 41.33 30.37
C TRP A 1196 37.29 42.47 29.37
N GLU A 1197 38.43 42.55 28.69
CA GLU A 1197 38.71 43.58 27.68
C GLU A 1197 39.50 43.03 26.50
N ARG A 1198 39.02 43.31 25.29
CA ARG A 1198 39.57 42.75 24.05
C ARG A 1198 40.89 43.38 23.62
N SER A 1199 41.05 44.69 23.78
CA SER A 1199 42.23 45.45 23.37
C SER A 1199 43.48 45.09 24.20
N THR A 1200 43.29 44.93 25.51
CA THR A 1200 44.34 44.62 26.49
C THR A 1200 44.49 43.11 26.75
N ARG A 1201 43.55 42.30 26.22
CA ARG A 1201 43.46 40.84 26.42
C ARG A 1201 43.36 40.43 27.90
N ILE A 1202 42.66 41.23 28.69
CA ILE A 1202 42.37 40.95 30.09
C ILE A 1202 41.12 40.07 30.18
N ASP A 1203 41.16 39.00 30.99
CA ASP A 1203 39.99 38.19 31.33
C ASP A 1203 40.08 37.69 32.79
N HIS A 1204 39.47 38.44 33.70
CA HIS A 1204 39.34 38.09 35.11
C HIS A 1204 38.18 37.12 35.40
N ILE A 1205 37.39 36.76 34.39
CA ILE A 1205 36.26 35.83 34.53
C ILE A 1205 36.73 34.37 34.38
N PHE A 1206 37.59 34.08 33.40
CA PHE A 1206 38.15 32.74 33.20
C PHE A 1206 39.66 32.64 33.44
N GLY A 1207 40.35 33.75 33.74
CA GLY A 1207 41.82 33.77 33.88
C GLY A 1207 42.52 33.38 32.57
N SER A 1208 41.91 33.71 31.43
CA SER A 1208 42.50 33.55 30.10
C SER A 1208 43.11 34.88 29.64
N GLY A 1209 43.87 34.93 28.54
CA GLY A 1209 44.54 36.17 28.13
C GLY A 1209 45.85 36.46 28.88
N MET A 1210 46.22 37.75 28.99
CA MET A 1210 47.50 38.23 29.54
C MET A 1210 47.47 38.47 31.04
#